data_AF-A0A094EGW6-F1
#
_entry.id   AF-A0A094EGW6-F1
#
_cell.length_a   1.000
_cell.length_b   1.000
_cell.length_c   1.000
_cell.angle_alpha   90.00
_cell.angle_beta   90.00
_cell.angle_gamma   90.00
#
_symmetry.space_group_name_H-M   'P 1'
#
loop_
_entity.id
_entity.type
_entity.pdbx_description
1 polymer ?
#
loop_
_entity_poly.entity_id
_entity_poly.type
_entity_poly.pdbx_seq_one_letter_code
_entity_poly.pdbx_strand_id
1 'polypeptide(L)'
;MASCRTIRALRDVISFDPQKPLEPQCMVFEWMDQDLRTVPYSRFCSKPELPRVIARSVLETLAFLKETYGAFHSGIIPQTLPTQAQILTDFTDINPNNILLSNDNSACPVVKVGDLGNMLREGYDDIRIQSLPTRDPEVWRGLGCFHSSDVWSLGATLTFWLAQRLVFGAGDKIIDDNTEAWCIAKIIRLVGSISPPVNEAFLDEFSLARALEKEKYDDPETGEMSDLSLSRDSGECGVPGFKTCLNGRAERAWQFYITLKYQQTKWTKSSPPLPSMAMSLSHCFLLVTAVSRLLAGAAATPILTVSNAAPVVDLGYSQYEGTTLSSEVDQYLGMRFAAPPLGNLRFRAPQEPAATTGIQEAKTLQTVCLGNGVQLPSTLQSEDCLFANVWTPASATITSKLPVWIYIQGGGYASDSNGRYNGSTVVEQSGQNVVVVMFNYRVAAFGFLASEKIRANGDLNAGLLDQQLLFRWVKKYIQQFGGDPDHVVIHGASAGAGSVALHLLAYGGRNDDLFIGAIGESVFLPTSPKVSELEWQFDQFVSDASCAGSADELECLRSQNTTTLQAANKGRPYPGQSKSPNWYWTPTIDGDFLQDYPYKLLEQGKFVKVPIMVGDDTDEGTSFADNAASLADVATFMTRNYPRLSANDTDAINAQYPLMSPLPKHNPYFPSASAAYGESTFICPGNFICNSFATHVSPNKVWNYRYNVNSTNYDDAGLGVVHTIETQAVFGPGNVGETPAADIQSGITTVNRNIVPVVMNYWISFVRALDPNTYRFASAPRWGEFGDGRDGGRRLRFETNATEMEVVPRDQVERWVIAEYRGLYAKSYEGL
;
A
#
# COMPACT_ATOMS: atom_id res chain seq x y z
N MET A 1 -4.47 37.67 26.45
CA MET A 1 -5.26 38.92 26.43
C MET A 1 -5.88 39.04 25.04
N ALA A 2 -7.14 39.50 24.92
CA ALA A 2 -7.83 39.99 23.69
C ALA A 2 -7.86 39.11 22.41
N SER A 3 -8.84 39.19 21.49
CA SER A 3 -10.33 39.22 21.65
C SER A 3 -11.05 39.15 20.29
N CYS A 4 -11.68 38.02 19.95
CA CYS A 4 -12.83 37.94 19.03
C CYS A 4 -13.54 36.57 19.27
N ARG A 5 -14.86 36.35 19.40
CA ARG A 5 -16.15 37.03 19.12
C ARG A 5 -17.07 36.47 18.01
N THR A 6 -16.73 35.34 17.38
CA THR A 6 -17.78 34.45 16.82
C THR A 6 -17.36 32.97 16.79
N ILE A 7 -17.72 32.23 17.84
CA ILE A 7 -18.01 30.78 17.76
C ILE A 7 -19.41 30.62 18.35
N ARG A 8 -20.33 29.99 17.61
CA ARG A 8 -21.71 29.78 18.07
C ARG A 8 -21.93 28.32 18.43
N ALA A 9 -21.62 27.96 19.68
CA ALA A 9 -22.05 26.68 20.24
C ALA A 9 -23.60 26.63 20.32
N LEU A 10 -24.23 25.89 19.41
CA LEU A 10 -25.66 25.59 19.47
C LEU A 10 -25.90 24.44 20.45
N ARG A 11 -26.12 24.80 21.72
CA ARG A 11 -26.52 23.87 22.78
C ARG A 11 -28.03 23.98 23.03
N ASP A 12 -28.84 23.32 22.19
CA ASP A 12 -30.25 23.14 22.48
C ASP A 12 -30.45 22.01 23.50
N VAL A 13 -31.28 22.27 24.50
CA VAL A 13 -31.66 21.31 25.56
C VAL A 13 -33.18 21.29 25.65
N ILE A 14 -33.79 20.14 25.39
CA ILE A 14 -35.20 19.86 25.71
C ILE A 14 -35.24 18.54 26.50
N SER A 15 -36.18 18.45 27.44
CA SER A 15 -36.10 17.51 28.57
C SER A 15 -37.17 16.41 28.56
N PHE A 16 -36.77 15.23 29.04
CA PHE A 16 -37.59 14.32 29.86
C PHE A 16 -38.92 13.83 29.26
N ASP A 17 -38.84 12.82 28.38
CA ASP A 17 -39.89 11.80 28.22
C ASP A 17 -39.50 10.58 29.09
N PRO A 18 -40.28 10.21 30.13
CA PRO A 18 -39.98 9.05 30.97
C PRO A 18 -40.02 7.69 30.27
N GLN A 19 -40.44 7.60 29.00
CA GLN A 19 -40.68 6.33 28.30
C GLN A 19 -39.65 5.98 27.21
N LYS A 20 -38.50 6.68 27.12
CA LYS A 20 -37.45 6.40 26.12
C LYS A 20 -36.05 6.25 26.73
N PRO A 21 -35.25 5.26 26.28
CA PRO A 21 -33.83 5.14 26.63
C PRO A 21 -32.98 6.21 25.91
N LEU A 22 -31.73 6.37 26.35
CA LEU A 22 -30.83 7.46 25.93
C LEU A 22 -30.19 7.23 24.55
N GLU A 23 -30.05 8.31 23.78
CA GLU A 23 -29.10 8.45 22.68
C GLU A 23 -28.02 9.50 23.01
N PRO A 24 -26.78 9.37 22.50
CA PRO A 24 -25.64 10.21 22.90
C PRO A 24 -25.66 11.61 22.26
N GLN A 25 -25.10 12.58 22.99
CA GLN A 25 -24.94 13.96 22.54
C GLN A 25 -23.64 14.12 21.74
N CYS A 26 -23.71 14.70 20.54
CA CYS A 26 -22.55 15.12 19.76
C CYS A 26 -22.43 16.67 19.75
N MET A 27 -21.20 17.17 19.69
CA MET A 27 -20.89 18.60 19.64
C MET A 27 -20.23 18.92 18.30
N VAL A 28 -20.72 19.97 17.63
CA VAL A 28 -20.28 20.36 16.28
C VAL A 28 -19.67 21.76 16.33
N PHE A 29 -18.57 21.94 15.58
CA PHE A 29 -17.95 23.23 15.31
C PHE A 29 -17.93 23.46 13.79
N GLU A 30 -18.22 24.69 13.36
CA GLU A 30 -18.32 25.09 11.96
C GLU A 30 -17.50 26.36 11.75
N TRP A 31 -16.80 26.45 10.61
CA TRP A 31 -16.12 27.66 10.15
C TRP A 31 -16.91 28.26 8.99
N MET A 32 -17.30 29.54 9.10
CA MET A 32 -17.94 30.30 8.04
C MET A 32 -17.52 31.76 8.13
N ASP A 33 -17.02 32.34 7.03
CA ASP A 33 -16.50 33.71 7.02
C ASP A 33 -17.58 34.81 6.98
N GLN A 34 -18.87 34.43 6.93
CA GLN A 34 -19.99 35.37 6.95
C GLN A 34 -21.19 34.85 7.76
N ASP A 35 -21.75 35.70 8.62
CA ASP A 35 -22.93 35.35 9.43
C ASP A 35 -24.22 35.46 8.59
N LEU A 36 -24.65 34.33 8.02
CA LEU A 36 -25.86 34.22 7.17
C LEU A 36 -27.14 34.80 7.81
N ARG A 37 -27.21 34.89 9.15
CA ARG A 37 -28.33 35.51 9.88
C ARG A 37 -28.42 37.03 9.71
N THR A 38 -27.36 37.66 9.22
CA THR A 38 -27.31 39.12 8.97
C THR A 38 -27.75 39.50 7.56
N VAL A 39 -27.88 38.53 6.65
CA VAL A 39 -28.39 38.75 5.29
C VAL A 39 -29.93 38.78 5.37
N PRO A 40 -30.60 39.90 5.02
CA PRO A 40 -32.05 39.97 5.08
C PRO A 40 -32.69 39.05 4.02
N TYR A 41 -33.79 38.41 4.39
CA TYR A 41 -34.56 37.46 3.56
C TYR A 41 -34.82 37.95 2.11
N SER A 42 -35.03 39.25 1.92
CA SER A 42 -35.24 39.88 0.61
C SER A 42 -34.02 39.92 -0.31
N ARG A 43 -32.82 39.52 0.15
CA ARG A 43 -31.62 39.35 -0.70
C ARG A 43 -31.41 37.91 -1.21
N PHE A 44 -31.88 36.89 -0.48
CA PHE A 44 -31.73 35.49 -0.92
C PHE A 44 -32.77 35.07 -1.98
N CYS A 45 -33.86 35.81 -2.13
CA CYS A 45 -34.93 35.48 -3.07
C CYS A 45 -35.38 36.72 -3.83
N SER A 46 -34.72 37.02 -4.96
CA SER A 46 -35.23 38.01 -5.92
C SER A 46 -36.52 37.51 -6.58
N LYS A 47 -36.53 36.27 -7.11
CA LYS A 47 -37.72 35.59 -7.67
C LYS A 47 -37.64 34.06 -7.46
N PRO A 48 -38.51 33.43 -6.64
CA PRO A 48 -38.46 31.99 -6.36
C PRO A 48 -38.96 31.08 -7.51
N GLU A 49 -39.38 31.66 -8.65
CA GLU A 49 -39.87 30.87 -9.79
C GLU A 49 -38.75 30.15 -10.54
N LEU A 50 -37.53 30.70 -10.61
CA LEU A 50 -36.45 30.13 -11.42
C LEU A 50 -35.99 28.74 -10.91
N PRO A 51 -35.67 28.52 -9.62
CA PRO A 51 -35.36 27.17 -9.12
C PRO A 51 -36.51 26.19 -9.34
N ARG A 52 -37.77 26.66 -9.18
CA ARG A 52 -38.97 25.84 -9.38
C ARG A 52 -39.16 25.42 -10.85
N VAL A 53 -38.88 26.30 -11.80
CA VAL A 53 -38.92 25.99 -13.24
C VAL A 53 -37.83 24.97 -13.59
N ILE A 54 -36.58 25.18 -13.14
CA ILE A 54 -35.48 24.25 -13.44
C ILE A 54 -35.75 22.86 -12.84
N ALA A 55 -36.18 22.79 -11.57
CA ALA A 55 -36.55 21.53 -10.91
C ALA A 55 -37.68 20.81 -11.66
N ARG A 56 -38.71 21.55 -12.10
CA ARG A 56 -39.80 21.02 -12.92
C ARG A 56 -39.31 20.46 -14.26
N SER A 57 -38.44 21.19 -14.98
CA SER A 57 -37.90 20.71 -16.26
C SER A 57 -37.05 19.44 -16.12
N VAL A 58 -36.30 19.30 -15.02
CA VAL A 58 -35.56 18.06 -14.70
C VAL A 58 -36.54 16.92 -14.38
N LEU A 59 -37.59 17.18 -13.60
CA LEU A 59 -38.64 16.19 -13.28
C LEU A 59 -39.39 15.68 -14.51
N GLU A 60 -39.85 16.59 -15.38
CA GLU A 60 -40.55 16.26 -16.62
C GLU A 60 -39.64 15.48 -17.58
N THR A 61 -38.34 15.80 -17.62
CA THR A 61 -37.34 15.04 -18.38
C THR A 61 -37.16 13.62 -17.83
N LEU A 62 -37.02 13.46 -16.51
CA LEU A 62 -36.87 12.13 -15.86
C LEU A 62 -38.13 11.27 -16.03
N ALA A 63 -39.32 11.86 -15.97
CA ALA A 63 -40.59 11.19 -16.25
C ALA A 63 -40.68 10.72 -17.71
N PHE A 64 -40.33 11.58 -18.66
CA PHE A 64 -40.29 11.24 -20.09
C PHE A 64 -39.29 10.09 -20.38
N LEU A 65 -38.11 10.11 -19.75
CA LEU A 65 -37.12 9.02 -19.90
C LEU A 65 -37.63 7.69 -19.35
N LYS A 66 -38.35 7.70 -18.22
CA LYS A 66 -38.99 6.52 -17.64
C LYS A 66 -40.03 5.89 -18.56
N GLU A 67 -40.92 6.69 -19.16
CA GLU A 67 -41.93 6.19 -20.11
C GLU A 67 -41.31 5.75 -21.44
N THR A 68 -40.33 6.50 -21.96
CA THR A 68 -39.77 6.28 -23.32
C THR A 68 -38.83 5.08 -23.39
N TYR A 69 -38.01 4.86 -22.35
CA TYR A 69 -36.96 3.83 -22.35
C TYR A 69 -37.24 2.69 -21.36
N GLY A 70 -38.34 2.74 -20.59
CA GLY A 70 -38.71 1.71 -19.61
C GLY A 70 -37.69 1.53 -18.48
N ALA A 71 -36.80 2.50 -18.28
CA ALA A 71 -35.51 2.34 -17.60
C ALA A 71 -35.56 2.27 -16.06
N PHE A 72 -36.67 1.80 -15.47
CA PHE A 72 -36.80 1.40 -14.06
C PHE A 72 -37.63 0.11 -13.97
N HIS A 73 -36.96 -1.04 -14.10
CA HIS A 73 -37.64 -2.33 -14.23
C HIS A 73 -38.05 -2.94 -12.87
N SER A 74 -39.30 -3.38 -12.77
CA SER A 74 -39.72 -4.36 -11.77
C SER A 74 -38.92 -5.65 -11.94
N GLY A 75 -38.38 -6.19 -10.84
CA GLY A 75 -37.28 -7.16 -10.87
C GLY A 75 -37.59 -8.60 -11.34
N ILE A 76 -36.62 -9.47 -11.05
CA ILE A 76 -36.35 -10.81 -11.63
C ILE A 76 -35.40 -10.72 -12.84
N ILE A 77 -34.17 -11.21 -12.66
CA ILE A 77 -33.10 -11.25 -13.66
C ILE A 77 -32.71 -12.72 -13.93
N PRO A 78 -32.78 -13.21 -15.18
CA PRO A 78 -32.14 -14.46 -15.60
C PRO A 78 -30.63 -14.27 -15.84
N GLN A 79 -29.82 -15.30 -15.57
CA GLN A 79 -28.36 -15.28 -15.72
C GLN A 79 -27.91 -15.63 -17.15
N THR A 80 -26.94 -14.88 -17.72
CA THR A 80 -25.78 -15.40 -18.50
C THR A 80 -24.85 -14.27 -18.98
N LEU A 81 -23.56 -14.33 -18.54
CA LEU A 81 -22.29 -13.85 -19.14
C LEU A 81 -22.15 -12.42 -19.78
N PRO A 82 -20.93 -11.83 -19.80
CA PRO A 82 -20.77 -10.37 -19.90
C PRO A 82 -20.47 -9.82 -21.32
N THR A 83 -20.84 -8.56 -21.54
CA THR A 83 -20.42 -7.76 -22.70
C THR A 83 -20.06 -6.32 -22.32
N GLN A 84 -18.75 -6.03 -22.25
CA GLN A 84 -18.06 -4.75 -22.55
C GLN A 84 -18.53 -3.41 -21.93
N ALA A 85 -19.60 -3.37 -21.13
CA ALA A 85 -20.13 -2.15 -20.50
C ALA A 85 -19.54 -1.83 -19.12
N GLN A 86 -18.87 -2.81 -18.46
CA GLN A 86 -18.26 -2.66 -17.13
C GLN A 86 -16.98 -1.81 -17.10
N ILE A 87 -16.59 -1.18 -18.22
CA ILE A 87 -15.37 -0.36 -18.33
C ILE A 87 -15.67 1.15 -18.15
N LEU A 88 -16.94 1.53 -17.96
CA LEU A 88 -17.40 2.92 -17.85
C LEU A 88 -18.31 3.21 -16.63
N THR A 89 -18.42 2.28 -15.68
CA THR A 89 -19.26 2.44 -14.47
C THR A 89 -18.56 3.11 -13.29
N ASP A 90 -17.23 3.21 -13.30
CA ASP A 90 -16.44 3.44 -12.10
C ASP A 90 -16.27 4.93 -11.74
N PHE A 91 -17.10 5.83 -12.32
CA PHE A 91 -16.97 7.29 -12.19
C PHE A 91 -18.31 8.07 -12.10
N THR A 92 -19.39 7.49 -11.57
CA THR A 92 -20.59 8.27 -11.13
C THR A 92 -21.36 7.61 -9.97
N ASP A 93 -21.42 8.26 -8.81
CA ASP A 93 -22.08 7.78 -7.57
C ASP A 93 -23.63 7.87 -7.56
N ILE A 94 -24.30 7.70 -8.72
CA ILE A 94 -25.76 7.82 -8.83
C ILE A 94 -26.34 6.65 -9.65
N ASN A 95 -26.99 5.70 -8.96
CA ASN A 95 -27.88 4.73 -9.59
C ASN A 95 -29.28 5.34 -9.76
N PRO A 96 -29.79 5.50 -11.00
CA PRO A 96 -31.05 6.21 -11.21
C PRO A 96 -32.28 5.45 -10.66
N ASN A 97 -32.18 4.13 -10.42
CA ASN A 97 -33.26 3.34 -9.79
C ASN A 97 -33.60 3.80 -8.37
N ASN A 98 -32.70 4.54 -7.73
CA ASN A 98 -32.85 5.05 -6.37
C ASN A 98 -33.35 6.50 -6.32
N ILE A 99 -33.84 7.05 -7.45
CA ILE A 99 -34.39 8.41 -7.53
C ILE A 99 -35.89 8.38 -7.16
N LEU A 100 -36.21 8.89 -5.98
CA LEU A 100 -37.56 8.97 -5.43
C LEU A 100 -38.13 10.38 -5.69
N LEU A 101 -39.17 10.45 -6.54
CA LEU A 101 -39.84 11.69 -6.91
C LEU A 101 -41.13 11.86 -6.11
N SER A 102 -41.33 13.03 -5.50
CA SER A 102 -42.64 13.45 -5.00
C SER A 102 -43.54 13.96 -6.15
N ASN A 103 -44.77 14.36 -5.84
CA ASN A 103 -45.71 14.93 -6.80
C ASN A 103 -45.13 16.17 -7.50
N ASP A 104 -44.93 16.08 -8.82
CA ASP A 104 -44.39 17.10 -9.71
C ASP A 104 -45.20 18.41 -9.73
N ASN A 105 -46.51 18.31 -9.45
CA ASN A 105 -47.43 19.44 -9.36
C ASN A 105 -47.44 20.11 -7.96
N SER A 106 -46.51 19.75 -7.07
CA SER A 106 -46.32 20.39 -5.76
C SER A 106 -45.91 21.87 -5.87
N ALA A 107 -46.10 22.62 -4.78
CA ALA A 107 -45.47 23.93 -4.59
C ALA A 107 -43.95 23.81 -4.45
N CYS A 108 -43.47 22.72 -3.85
CA CYS A 108 -42.08 22.31 -3.74
C CYS A 108 -42.00 20.80 -4.02
N PRO A 109 -41.66 20.36 -5.24
CA PRO A 109 -41.47 18.95 -5.53
C PRO A 109 -40.08 18.51 -5.02
N VAL A 110 -40.08 17.56 -4.09
CA VAL A 110 -38.88 16.91 -3.55
C VAL A 110 -38.39 15.83 -4.51
N VAL A 111 -37.06 15.77 -4.69
CA VAL A 111 -36.31 14.68 -5.31
C VAL A 111 -35.35 14.12 -4.26
N LYS A 112 -35.36 12.82 -4.01
CA LYS A 112 -34.36 12.14 -3.16
C LYS A 112 -33.59 11.14 -4.01
N VAL A 113 -32.26 11.20 -3.96
CA VAL A 113 -31.36 10.20 -4.56
C VAL A 113 -30.79 9.34 -3.43
N GLY A 114 -30.83 8.02 -3.58
CA GLY A 114 -30.11 7.10 -2.69
C GLY A 114 -28.89 6.50 -3.39
N ASP A 115 -27.75 6.47 -2.72
CA ASP A 115 -26.73 5.47 -3.01
C ASP A 115 -27.02 4.18 -2.23
N LEU A 116 -26.66 3.03 -2.80
CA LEU A 116 -26.45 1.77 -2.10
C LEU A 116 -25.54 0.87 -2.95
N GLY A 117 -24.27 0.77 -2.53
CA GLY A 117 -23.35 -0.25 -3.02
C GLY A 117 -23.86 -1.69 -2.78
N ASN A 118 -23.39 -2.62 -3.63
CA ASN A 118 -23.95 -3.97 -3.79
C ASN A 118 -24.26 -4.74 -2.49
N MET A 119 -25.36 -5.50 -2.52
CA MET A 119 -25.71 -6.48 -1.48
C MET A 119 -25.31 -7.91 -1.90
N LEU A 120 -24.71 -8.64 -0.95
CA LEU A 120 -24.77 -10.10 -0.87
C LEU A 120 -25.79 -10.48 0.22
N ARG A 121 -26.18 -11.76 0.30
CA ARG A 121 -27.34 -12.21 1.09
C ARG A 121 -27.02 -13.33 2.07
N GLU A 122 -27.93 -13.44 3.05
CA GLU A 122 -28.09 -14.46 4.10
C GLU A 122 -27.37 -14.16 5.44
N GLY A 123 -28.09 -14.06 6.57
CA GLY A 123 -29.56 -14.06 6.68
C GLY A 123 -30.13 -13.82 8.08
N TYR A 124 -31.31 -13.19 8.09
CA TYR A 124 -32.09 -12.69 9.23
C TYR A 124 -31.47 -11.48 9.98
N ASP A 125 -32.30 -10.43 10.06
CA ASP A 125 -32.14 -9.19 10.83
C ASP A 125 -30.95 -8.26 10.48
N ASP A 126 -30.86 -7.89 9.20
CA ASP A 126 -29.97 -6.84 8.68
C ASP A 126 -30.44 -5.39 8.99
N ILE A 127 -29.56 -4.56 9.55
CA ILE A 127 -29.57 -3.10 9.36
C ILE A 127 -28.14 -2.63 9.03
N ARG A 128 -27.94 -2.05 7.85
CA ARG A 128 -26.71 -1.32 7.47
C ARG A 128 -26.85 0.18 7.74
N ILE A 129 -25.75 0.82 8.11
CA ILE A 129 -25.61 2.29 8.13
C ILE A 129 -24.41 2.66 7.24
N GLN A 130 -24.65 3.49 6.22
CA GLN A 130 -23.61 4.33 5.60
C GLN A 130 -23.58 5.68 6.33
N SER A 131 -22.41 6.26 6.53
CA SER A 131 -22.25 7.51 7.29
C SER A 131 -21.29 8.51 6.63
N LEU A 132 -21.84 9.50 5.92
CA LEU A 132 -21.22 10.81 5.72
C LEU A 132 -22.33 11.87 5.45
N PRO A 133 -22.55 12.86 6.34
CA PRO A 133 -23.71 13.76 6.27
C PRO A 133 -23.39 15.14 5.67
N THR A 134 -23.01 15.23 4.40
CA THR A 134 -22.66 16.50 3.72
C THR A 134 -23.39 16.71 2.39
N ARG A 135 -24.73 16.58 2.39
CA ARG A 135 -25.64 17.26 1.44
C ARG A 135 -27.08 17.32 1.98
N ASP A 136 -27.75 18.44 1.73
CA ASP A 136 -29.17 18.74 2.00
C ASP A 136 -29.78 18.20 3.32
N PRO A 137 -29.50 18.84 4.48
CA PRO A 137 -30.26 18.59 5.72
C PRO A 137 -31.77 18.92 5.60
N GLU A 138 -32.18 19.62 4.54
CA GLU A 138 -33.56 19.97 4.22
C GLU A 138 -34.35 18.77 3.67
N VAL A 139 -33.75 17.98 2.77
CA VAL A 139 -34.37 16.80 2.15
C VAL A 139 -34.63 15.70 3.19
N TRP A 140 -33.73 15.54 4.17
CA TRP A 140 -33.93 14.63 5.31
C TRP A 140 -35.08 15.05 6.24
N ARG A 141 -35.57 16.30 6.15
CA ARG A 141 -36.70 16.84 6.92
C ARG A 141 -38.00 16.93 6.13
N GLY A 142 -38.02 16.45 4.88
CA GLY A 142 -39.20 16.50 4.01
C GLY A 142 -39.50 17.89 3.44
N LEU A 143 -38.51 18.79 3.44
CA LEU A 143 -38.57 20.09 2.78
C LEU A 143 -38.07 19.97 1.33
N GLY A 144 -38.45 20.91 0.46
CA GLY A 144 -37.92 20.98 -0.90
C GLY A 144 -36.50 21.56 -0.95
N CYS A 145 -35.71 21.19 -1.95
CA CYS A 145 -34.41 21.84 -2.20
C CYS A 145 -34.65 23.31 -2.63
N PHE A 146 -34.06 24.27 -1.92
CA PHE A 146 -34.26 25.70 -2.21
C PHE A 146 -33.14 26.36 -3.03
N HIS A 147 -32.01 25.68 -3.26
CA HIS A 147 -30.85 26.25 -3.97
C HIS A 147 -30.79 25.82 -5.45
N SER A 148 -30.32 26.73 -6.32
CA SER A 148 -30.23 26.49 -7.77
C SER A 148 -29.04 25.59 -8.16
N SER A 149 -27.94 25.64 -7.41
CA SER A 149 -26.69 24.90 -7.67
C SER A 149 -26.87 23.39 -7.74
N ASP A 150 -27.74 22.82 -6.92
CA ASP A 150 -27.84 21.37 -6.75
C ASP A 150 -28.75 20.76 -7.82
N VAL A 151 -29.79 21.48 -8.23
CA VAL A 151 -30.56 21.19 -9.45
C VAL A 151 -29.67 21.33 -10.69
N TRP A 152 -28.78 22.34 -10.72
CA TRP A 152 -27.82 22.53 -11.81
C TRP A 152 -26.77 21.40 -11.86
N SER A 153 -26.24 20.99 -10.71
CA SER A 153 -25.30 19.88 -10.56
C SER A 153 -25.90 18.56 -11.07
N LEU A 154 -27.17 18.29 -10.74
CA LEU A 154 -27.91 17.13 -11.24
C LEU A 154 -28.09 17.20 -12.78
N GLY A 155 -28.51 18.35 -13.30
CA GLY A 155 -28.71 18.57 -14.75
C GLY A 155 -27.43 18.43 -15.58
N ALA A 156 -26.31 19.00 -15.10
CA ALA A 156 -25.00 18.87 -15.75
C ALA A 156 -24.50 17.41 -15.75
N THR A 157 -24.63 16.71 -14.62
CA THR A 157 -24.25 15.29 -14.49
C THR A 157 -25.04 14.40 -15.43
N LEU A 158 -26.38 14.56 -15.47
CA LEU A 158 -27.25 13.81 -16.37
C LEU A 158 -26.95 14.10 -17.85
N THR A 159 -26.64 15.35 -18.20
CA THR A 159 -26.37 15.71 -19.59
C THR A 159 -25.01 15.17 -20.07
N PHE A 160 -23.99 15.18 -19.21
CA PHE A 160 -22.71 14.50 -19.49
C PHE A 160 -22.91 13.00 -19.78
N TRP A 161 -23.66 12.32 -18.90
CA TRP A 161 -23.94 10.88 -18.99
C TRP A 161 -24.69 10.50 -20.27
N LEU A 162 -25.66 11.32 -20.69
CA LEU A 162 -26.49 11.09 -21.88
C LEU A 162 -25.83 11.55 -23.20
N ALA A 163 -24.92 12.53 -23.18
CA ALA A 163 -24.27 13.07 -24.38
C ALA A 163 -22.91 12.43 -24.70
N GLN A 164 -22.30 11.71 -23.75
CA GLN A 164 -20.97 11.09 -23.86
C GLN A 164 -19.87 12.05 -24.34
N ARG A 165 -19.95 13.32 -23.90
CA ARG A 165 -18.96 14.37 -24.18
C ARG A 165 -18.79 15.27 -22.96
N LEU A 166 -17.55 15.64 -22.66
CA LEU A 166 -17.26 16.74 -21.76
C LEU A 166 -17.77 18.05 -22.40
N VAL A 167 -18.78 18.66 -21.78
CA VAL A 167 -19.35 19.95 -22.21
C VAL A 167 -18.67 21.13 -21.49
N PHE A 168 -18.12 20.87 -20.30
CA PHE A 168 -17.52 21.86 -19.40
C PHE A 168 -16.19 21.34 -18.84
N GLY A 169 -15.25 22.26 -18.61
CA GLY A 169 -13.90 21.97 -18.12
C GLY A 169 -13.79 21.91 -16.58
N ALA A 170 -12.55 21.89 -16.08
CA ALA A 170 -12.30 22.00 -14.63
C ALA A 170 -12.59 23.41 -14.10
N GLY A 171 -12.19 24.45 -14.85
CA GLY A 171 -12.43 25.86 -14.52
C GLY A 171 -13.91 26.27 -14.49
N ASP A 172 -14.77 25.64 -15.30
CA ASP A 172 -16.23 25.87 -15.33
C ASP A 172 -16.95 25.58 -13.98
N LYS A 173 -16.25 25.04 -12.97
CA LYS A 173 -16.79 24.69 -11.65
C LYS A 173 -16.73 25.82 -10.61
N ILE A 174 -15.91 26.84 -10.83
CA ILE A 174 -15.82 28.03 -9.97
C ILE A 174 -16.62 29.15 -10.65
N ILE A 175 -17.44 29.87 -9.88
CA ILE A 175 -18.29 30.96 -10.38
C ILE A 175 -18.34 32.04 -9.30
N ASP A 176 -17.38 32.96 -9.36
CA ASP A 176 -17.36 34.15 -8.51
C ASP A 176 -17.92 35.36 -9.28
N ASP A 177 -18.95 35.97 -8.69
CA ASP A 177 -19.82 37.01 -9.25
C ASP A 177 -20.54 36.68 -10.59
N ASN A 178 -21.61 37.44 -10.86
CA ASN A 178 -22.44 37.33 -12.09
C ASN A 178 -22.99 35.91 -12.38
N THR A 179 -23.33 35.16 -11.32
CA THR A 179 -23.75 33.75 -11.35
C THR A 179 -24.83 33.44 -12.37
N GLU A 180 -25.84 34.31 -12.51
CA GLU A 180 -26.93 34.20 -13.48
C GLU A 180 -26.41 34.25 -14.93
N ALA A 181 -25.51 35.18 -15.25
CA ALA A 181 -24.94 35.32 -16.59
C ALA A 181 -24.08 34.11 -16.96
N TRP A 182 -23.27 33.60 -16.01
CA TRP A 182 -22.52 32.35 -16.18
C TRP A 182 -23.43 31.14 -16.39
N CYS A 183 -24.54 31.04 -15.65
CA CYS A 183 -25.56 30.01 -15.87
C CYS A 183 -26.17 30.11 -17.28
N ILE A 184 -26.57 31.31 -17.71
CA ILE A 184 -27.16 31.53 -19.05
C ILE A 184 -26.15 31.19 -20.16
N ALA A 185 -24.88 31.57 -20.02
CA ALA A 185 -23.81 31.26 -20.98
C ALA A 185 -23.63 29.74 -21.15
N LYS A 186 -23.60 29.01 -20.03
CA LYS A 186 -23.47 27.55 -20.00
C LYS A 186 -24.69 26.86 -20.62
N ILE A 187 -25.92 27.39 -20.43
CA ILE A 187 -27.11 26.86 -21.13
C ILE A 187 -27.07 27.17 -22.63
N ILE A 188 -26.61 28.37 -23.07
CA ILE A 188 -26.42 28.70 -24.49
C ILE A 188 -25.42 27.74 -25.15
N ARG A 189 -24.31 27.40 -24.47
CA ARG A 189 -23.37 26.36 -24.95
C ARG A 189 -24.00 24.97 -25.02
N LEU A 190 -24.97 24.66 -24.16
CA LEU A 190 -25.65 23.36 -24.07
C LEU A 190 -26.72 23.15 -25.15
N VAL A 191 -27.58 24.15 -25.41
CA VAL A 191 -28.77 24.03 -26.28
C VAL A 191 -28.70 24.88 -27.55
N GLY A 192 -27.67 25.70 -27.71
CA GLY A 192 -27.54 26.68 -28.80
C GLY A 192 -28.09 28.06 -28.44
N SER A 193 -28.09 28.97 -29.42
CA SER A 193 -28.42 30.39 -29.22
C SER A 193 -29.86 30.61 -28.75
N ILE A 194 -30.02 31.06 -27.51
CA ILE A 194 -31.31 31.44 -26.92
C ILE A 194 -31.63 32.91 -27.24
N SER A 195 -32.87 33.21 -27.62
CA SER A 195 -33.38 34.58 -27.77
C SER A 195 -33.26 35.36 -26.46
N PRO A 196 -33.01 36.68 -26.49
CA PRO A 196 -32.98 37.50 -25.28
C PRO A 196 -34.36 37.52 -24.60
N PRO A 197 -34.42 37.73 -23.27
CA PRO A 197 -35.66 37.72 -22.52
C PRO A 197 -36.58 38.89 -22.94
N VAL A 198 -37.89 38.63 -22.92
CA VAL A 198 -38.94 39.64 -23.21
C VAL A 198 -39.08 40.66 -22.06
N ASN A 199 -38.36 40.46 -20.96
CA ASN A 199 -38.31 41.35 -19.81
C ASN A 199 -36.95 42.07 -19.80
N GLU A 200 -36.98 43.38 -19.95
CA GLU A 200 -35.77 44.22 -20.06
C GLU A 200 -34.87 44.15 -18.82
N ALA A 201 -35.44 43.85 -17.65
CA ALA A 201 -34.70 43.69 -16.38
C ALA A 201 -33.83 42.42 -16.29
N PHE A 202 -33.57 41.74 -17.41
CA PHE A 202 -32.66 40.61 -17.55
C PHE A 202 -31.80 40.69 -18.84
N LEU A 203 -31.79 41.83 -19.53
CA LEU A 203 -31.04 41.97 -20.79
C LEU A 203 -29.53 42.02 -20.57
N ASP A 204 -29.08 42.53 -19.43
CA ASP A 204 -27.66 42.73 -19.12
C ASP A 204 -26.98 41.39 -18.82
N GLU A 205 -27.60 40.52 -18.02
CA GLU A 205 -27.11 39.17 -17.74
C GLU A 205 -27.10 38.29 -19.01
N PHE A 206 -28.10 38.42 -19.88
CA PHE A 206 -28.11 37.75 -21.19
C PHE A 206 -27.08 38.33 -22.18
N SER A 207 -26.70 39.60 -22.03
CA SER A 207 -25.65 40.22 -22.86
C SER A 207 -24.26 39.82 -22.38
N LEU A 208 -24.01 39.85 -21.08
CA LEU A 208 -22.80 39.33 -20.45
C LEU A 208 -22.62 37.84 -20.74
N ALA A 209 -23.68 37.04 -20.64
CA ALA A 209 -23.67 35.62 -21.00
C ALA A 209 -23.23 35.35 -22.45
N ARG A 210 -23.53 36.27 -23.38
CA ARG A 210 -23.12 36.18 -24.79
C ARG A 210 -21.70 36.71 -25.05
N ALA A 211 -21.13 37.50 -24.14
CA ALA A 211 -19.70 37.82 -24.15
C ALA A 211 -18.90 36.61 -23.62
N LEU A 212 -19.28 36.10 -22.44
CA LEU A 212 -18.71 34.90 -21.81
C LEU A 212 -18.82 33.63 -22.66
N GLU A 213 -19.80 33.54 -23.56
CA GLU A 213 -19.90 32.43 -24.52
C GLU A 213 -18.76 32.46 -25.56
N LYS A 214 -18.45 33.65 -26.09
CA LYS A 214 -17.49 33.88 -27.19
C LYS A 214 -16.04 33.94 -26.72
N GLU A 215 -15.79 34.62 -25.62
CA GLU A 215 -14.45 34.82 -25.09
C GLU A 215 -14.11 33.64 -24.17
N LYS A 216 -13.11 32.85 -24.58
CA LYS A 216 -12.59 31.75 -23.77
C LYS A 216 -11.71 32.33 -22.67
N TYR A 217 -12.27 32.43 -21.48
CA TYR A 217 -11.57 32.86 -20.27
C TYR A 217 -11.22 31.64 -19.41
N ASP A 218 -9.95 31.55 -19.03
CA ASP A 218 -9.43 30.72 -17.94
C ASP A 218 -8.68 31.68 -16.98
N ASP A 219 -8.91 31.53 -15.67
CA ASP A 219 -8.40 32.37 -14.56
C ASP A 219 -8.96 33.83 -14.46
N PRO A 220 -9.69 34.18 -13.37
CA PRO A 220 -10.18 35.54 -13.12
C PRO A 220 -9.20 36.50 -12.42
N GLU A 221 -8.15 36.02 -11.73
CA GLU A 221 -7.32 36.86 -10.86
C GLU A 221 -6.16 37.55 -11.59
N THR A 222 -5.71 36.98 -12.73
CA THR A 222 -4.51 37.45 -13.45
C THR A 222 -4.82 38.20 -14.76
N GLY A 223 -5.82 37.76 -15.53
CA GLY A 223 -6.29 38.46 -16.73
C GLY A 223 -5.33 38.49 -17.93
N GLU A 224 -4.22 37.74 -17.92
CA GLU A 224 -3.30 37.65 -19.05
C GLU A 224 -3.70 36.57 -20.06
N MET A 225 -3.82 36.93 -21.34
CA MET A 225 -4.13 35.99 -22.42
C MET A 225 -2.89 35.20 -22.85
N SER A 226 -2.94 33.87 -22.77
CA SER A 226 -1.95 33.01 -23.44
C SER A 226 -2.43 32.62 -24.85
N ASP A 227 -1.71 33.07 -25.88
CA ASP A 227 -2.08 32.85 -27.27
C ASP A 227 -1.70 31.43 -27.75
N LEU A 228 -2.70 30.55 -27.80
CA LEU A 228 -2.62 29.23 -28.46
C LEU A 228 -3.40 29.19 -29.79
N SER A 229 -3.41 30.29 -30.54
CA SER A 229 -3.78 30.27 -31.94
C SER A 229 -2.62 29.81 -32.83
N LEU A 230 -2.47 28.49 -33.04
CA LEU A 230 -1.83 27.90 -34.24
C LEU A 230 -1.91 26.36 -34.29
N SER A 231 -3.06 25.81 -34.71
CA SER A 231 -3.17 24.53 -35.47
C SER A 231 -4.63 24.18 -35.80
N ARG A 232 -5.29 25.06 -36.56
CA ARG A 232 -6.51 24.72 -37.29
C ARG A 232 -6.22 24.74 -38.79
N ASP A 233 -5.96 23.55 -39.34
CA ASP A 233 -6.15 23.17 -40.75
C ASP A 233 -5.77 21.69 -40.90
N SER A 234 -6.36 20.89 -41.78
CA SER A 234 -7.73 20.95 -42.35
C SER A 234 -8.11 19.51 -42.76
N GLY A 235 -9.37 19.10 -42.59
CA GLY A 235 -9.77 17.70 -42.83
C GLY A 235 -11.27 17.47 -42.65
N GLU A 236 -11.98 17.25 -43.75
CA GLU A 236 -13.44 17.20 -43.78
C GLU A 236 -13.98 15.81 -43.41
N CYS A 237 -14.79 15.73 -42.34
CA CYS A 237 -15.59 14.53 -42.04
C CYS A 237 -16.78 14.40 -42.99
N GLY A 238 -16.52 13.93 -44.21
CA GLY A 238 -17.50 13.72 -45.27
C GLY A 238 -18.45 12.53 -45.05
N VAL A 239 -19.38 12.62 -44.10
CA VAL A 239 -20.54 11.71 -44.00
C VAL A 239 -21.84 12.50 -43.77
N PRO A 240 -22.67 12.74 -44.80
CA PRO A 240 -23.95 13.44 -44.66
C PRO A 240 -24.97 12.61 -43.88
N GLY A 241 -25.49 13.13 -42.76
CA GLY A 241 -26.63 12.53 -42.05
C GLY A 241 -26.80 12.96 -40.59
N PHE A 242 -25.72 13.24 -39.87
CA PHE A 242 -25.79 13.37 -38.41
C PHE A 242 -26.30 14.75 -37.90
N LYS A 243 -26.08 15.84 -38.64
CA LYS A 243 -26.50 17.20 -38.22
C LYS A 243 -28.00 17.49 -38.35
N THR A 244 -28.78 16.64 -39.02
CA THR A 244 -30.21 16.89 -39.31
C THR A 244 -31.18 16.19 -38.37
N CYS A 245 -30.70 15.36 -37.43
CA CYS A 245 -31.56 14.44 -36.66
C CYS A 245 -32.11 15.04 -35.35
N LEU A 246 -31.38 15.97 -34.71
CA LEU A 246 -31.78 16.56 -33.41
C LEU A 246 -32.79 17.71 -33.56
N ASN A 247 -32.46 18.74 -34.36
CA ASN A 247 -33.30 19.94 -34.50
C ASN A 247 -34.66 19.70 -35.19
N GLY A 248 -34.92 18.51 -35.73
CA GLY A 248 -36.12 18.21 -36.51
C GLY A 248 -37.21 17.40 -35.80
N ARG A 249 -36.98 16.91 -34.56
CA ARG A 249 -37.88 15.96 -33.88
C ARG A 249 -38.37 16.40 -32.50
N ALA A 250 -37.59 17.18 -31.74
CA ALA A 250 -38.02 17.69 -30.44
C ALA A 250 -39.27 18.60 -30.53
N GLU A 251 -39.28 19.56 -31.45
CA GLU A 251 -40.45 20.43 -31.72
C GLU A 251 -41.73 19.65 -32.08
N ARG A 252 -41.59 18.55 -32.83
CA ARG A 252 -42.72 17.72 -33.27
C ARG A 252 -43.24 16.76 -32.19
N ALA A 253 -42.43 16.44 -31.18
CA ALA A 253 -42.94 15.77 -29.98
C ALA A 253 -43.79 16.74 -29.13
N TRP A 254 -43.31 17.98 -28.95
CA TRP A 254 -44.00 19.01 -28.15
C TRP A 254 -45.37 19.41 -28.71
N GLN A 255 -45.49 19.57 -30.03
CA GLN A 255 -46.75 19.96 -30.68
C GLN A 255 -47.81 18.85 -30.79
N PHE A 256 -47.45 17.56 -30.63
CA PHE A 256 -48.41 16.46 -30.78
C PHE A 256 -49.20 16.14 -29.50
N TYR A 257 -48.68 16.50 -28.32
CA TYR A 257 -49.25 16.09 -27.02
C TYR A 257 -50.47 16.91 -26.57
N ILE A 258 -50.74 18.07 -27.18
CA ILE A 258 -51.85 18.97 -26.82
C ILE A 258 -53.20 18.55 -27.44
N THR A 259 -53.23 17.52 -28.29
CA THR A 259 -54.46 17.05 -28.95
C THR A 259 -54.74 15.57 -28.67
N LEU A 260 -56.00 15.26 -28.31
CA LEU A 260 -56.59 13.91 -28.09
C LEU A 260 -56.21 13.16 -26.80
N LYS A 261 -56.85 13.58 -25.70
CA LYS A 261 -57.55 12.62 -24.82
C LYS A 261 -59.06 12.85 -24.91
N TYR A 262 -59.77 12.05 -25.70
CA TYR A 262 -61.23 11.97 -25.60
C TYR A 262 -61.77 10.59 -26.02
N GLN A 263 -62.79 10.14 -25.27
CA GLN A 263 -63.63 8.95 -25.47
C GLN A 263 -63.08 7.57 -25.05
N GLN A 264 -64.05 6.71 -24.72
CA GLN A 264 -63.95 5.35 -24.16
C GLN A 264 -64.22 4.34 -25.32
N THR A 265 -64.20 3.00 -25.20
CA THR A 265 -64.93 2.14 -24.22
C THR A 265 -64.44 0.69 -24.26
N LYS A 266 -64.69 -0.06 -23.17
CA LYS A 266 -64.42 -1.51 -22.98
C LYS A 266 -65.29 -2.40 -23.89
N TRP A 267 -64.83 -3.64 -24.16
CA TRP A 267 -65.65 -4.87 -24.19
C TRP A 267 -64.77 -6.12 -23.93
N THR A 268 -65.36 -7.26 -23.56
CA THR A 268 -64.66 -8.53 -23.22
C THR A 268 -65.49 -9.77 -23.61
N LYS A 269 -64.85 -10.93 -23.98
CA LYS A 269 -65.24 -12.35 -23.67
C LYS A 269 -64.62 -13.49 -24.55
N SER A 270 -63.90 -14.40 -23.90
CA SER A 270 -63.96 -15.90 -23.93
C SER A 270 -64.18 -16.78 -25.21
N SER A 271 -63.16 -17.63 -25.50
CA SER A 271 -63.19 -19.11 -25.78
C SER A 271 -63.46 -19.64 -27.24
N PRO A 272 -63.43 -20.98 -27.55
CA PRO A 272 -62.29 -21.77 -28.13
C PRO A 272 -62.69 -22.57 -29.44
N PRO A 273 -62.06 -23.68 -29.99
CA PRO A 273 -60.97 -24.58 -29.52
C PRO A 273 -59.87 -25.12 -30.51
N LEU A 274 -60.10 -26.22 -31.26
CA LEU A 274 -59.12 -27.20 -31.87
C LEU A 274 -59.73 -27.85 -33.18
N PRO A 275 -59.07 -28.74 -34.01
CA PRO A 275 -57.97 -29.70 -33.72
C PRO A 275 -56.94 -30.06 -34.87
N SER A 276 -56.16 -31.15 -34.62
CA SER A 276 -55.31 -31.97 -35.54
C SER A 276 -53.85 -31.51 -35.77
N MET A 277 -52.84 -32.38 -36.01
CA MET A 277 -52.83 -33.85 -36.22
C MET A 277 -51.58 -34.54 -35.59
N ALA A 278 -51.49 -35.87 -35.68
CA ALA A 278 -50.39 -36.75 -35.21
C ALA A 278 -49.09 -36.61 -36.06
N MET A 279 -47.96 -37.31 -35.85
CA MET A 279 -47.75 -38.62 -35.19
C MET A 279 -46.31 -38.86 -34.70
N SER A 280 -46.16 -39.89 -33.87
CA SER A 280 -44.88 -40.51 -33.45
C SER A 280 -44.04 -41.07 -34.60
N LEU A 281 -42.72 -41.12 -34.43
CA LEU A 281 -41.93 -42.31 -34.79
C LEU A 281 -40.65 -42.42 -33.92
N SER A 282 -40.17 -43.64 -33.72
CA SER A 282 -39.04 -43.94 -32.81
C SER A 282 -38.39 -45.28 -33.16
N HIS A 283 -37.09 -45.40 -32.88
CA HIS A 283 -36.24 -46.60 -32.97
C HIS A 283 -35.97 -47.25 -34.36
N CYS A 284 -34.69 -47.48 -34.62
CA CYS A 284 -34.15 -48.68 -35.27
C CYS A 284 -32.84 -49.06 -34.57
N PHE A 285 -32.44 -50.33 -34.64
CA PHE A 285 -31.60 -50.97 -33.60
C PHE A 285 -30.45 -51.82 -34.20
N LEU A 286 -29.30 -51.81 -33.51
CA LEU A 286 -28.26 -52.86 -33.38
C LEU A 286 -27.60 -53.51 -34.61
N LEU A 287 -26.26 -53.62 -34.54
CA LEU A 287 -25.38 -54.74 -34.95
C LEU A 287 -23.92 -54.31 -34.63
N VAL A 288 -22.95 -55.09 -34.14
CA VAL A 288 -22.84 -56.17 -33.14
C VAL A 288 -21.30 -56.39 -32.96
N THR A 289 -20.89 -56.73 -31.74
CA THR A 289 -19.55 -56.92 -31.18
C THR A 289 -18.44 -57.63 -31.98
N ALA A 290 -17.19 -57.13 -31.88
CA ALA A 290 -15.91 -57.84 -31.54
C ALA A 290 -14.74 -56.80 -31.52
N VAL A 291 -13.56 -56.94 -30.90
CA VAL A 291 -12.80 -58.06 -30.28
C VAL A 291 -12.09 -57.55 -29.01
N SER A 292 -11.93 -58.39 -27.98
CA SER A 292 -11.00 -58.14 -26.85
C SER A 292 -9.87 -59.19 -26.82
N ARG A 293 -8.60 -58.77 -27.01
CA ARG A 293 -7.36 -59.49 -26.61
C ARG A 293 -6.09 -58.77 -27.10
N LEU A 294 -5.38 -58.07 -26.20
CA LEU A 294 -3.91 -57.89 -26.23
C LEU A 294 -3.43 -57.13 -24.97
N LEU A 295 -3.33 -57.84 -23.85
CA LEU A 295 -2.65 -57.38 -22.63
C LEU A 295 -1.70 -58.48 -22.14
N ALA A 296 -0.51 -58.51 -22.74
CA ALA A 296 0.59 -59.42 -22.42
C ALA A 296 1.92 -58.81 -22.89
N GLY A 297 2.24 -57.62 -22.39
CA GLY A 297 3.53 -56.96 -22.56
C GLY A 297 4.14 -56.71 -21.19
N ALA A 298 5.42 -57.02 -21.00
CA ALA A 298 6.03 -57.07 -19.67
C ALA A 298 6.15 -55.67 -19.05
N ALA A 299 5.45 -55.45 -17.92
CA ALA A 299 5.74 -54.36 -17.00
C ALA A 299 7.03 -54.70 -16.22
N ALA A 300 8.17 -54.67 -16.90
CA ALA A 300 9.45 -54.52 -16.24
C ALA A 300 9.50 -53.08 -15.71
N THR A 301 9.03 -52.87 -14.47
CA THR A 301 9.25 -51.59 -13.78
C THR A 301 10.76 -51.37 -13.72
N PRO A 302 11.30 -50.27 -14.30
CA PRO A 302 12.64 -49.87 -13.96
C PRO A 302 12.61 -49.58 -12.47
N ILE A 303 13.33 -50.39 -11.69
CA ILE A 303 13.79 -49.93 -10.38
C ILE A 303 14.71 -48.77 -10.73
N LEU A 304 14.18 -47.55 -10.60
CA LEU A 304 15.01 -46.36 -10.57
C LEU A 304 15.95 -46.56 -9.38
N THR A 305 17.16 -46.99 -9.67
CA THR A 305 18.28 -46.88 -8.75
C THR A 305 18.42 -45.41 -8.46
N VAL A 306 17.89 -44.96 -7.32
CA VAL A 306 18.12 -43.61 -6.80
C VAL A 306 19.63 -43.44 -6.82
N SER A 307 20.11 -42.54 -7.67
CA SER A 307 21.52 -42.31 -7.84
C SER A 307 22.01 -41.67 -6.55
N ASN A 308 22.61 -42.49 -5.67
CA ASN A 308 23.08 -42.08 -4.35
C ASN A 308 24.38 -41.25 -4.43
N ALA A 309 24.50 -40.46 -5.50
CA ALA A 309 25.47 -39.40 -5.68
C ALA A 309 24.89 -38.12 -5.07
N ALA A 310 25.76 -37.26 -4.53
CA ALA A 310 25.33 -35.96 -4.02
C ALA A 310 24.78 -35.08 -5.18
N PRO A 311 23.83 -34.18 -4.91
CA PRO A 311 23.23 -33.34 -5.93
C PRO A 311 24.24 -32.29 -6.40
N VAL A 312 24.44 -32.18 -7.72
CA VAL A 312 25.40 -31.25 -8.33
C VAL A 312 24.68 -30.27 -9.26
N VAL A 313 24.90 -28.98 -9.04
CA VAL A 313 24.40 -27.89 -9.88
C VAL A 313 25.55 -27.23 -10.64
N ASP A 314 25.31 -26.86 -11.91
CA ASP A 314 26.29 -26.16 -12.76
C ASP A 314 25.80 -24.73 -13.05
N LEU A 315 26.58 -23.74 -12.62
CA LEU A 315 26.30 -22.32 -12.82
C LEU A 315 27.15 -21.70 -13.93
N GLY A 316 27.91 -22.51 -14.69
CA GLY A 316 28.80 -22.11 -15.78
C GLY A 316 30.12 -21.48 -15.31
N TYR A 317 30.11 -20.68 -14.24
CA TYR A 317 31.33 -20.19 -13.58
C TYR A 317 31.85 -21.16 -12.51
N SER A 318 30.97 -21.98 -11.93
CA SER A 318 31.29 -22.94 -10.87
C SER A 318 30.28 -24.08 -10.88
N GLN A 319 30.75 -25.29 -10.55
CA GLN A 319 29.90 -26.43 -10.22
C GLN A 319 29.89 -26.63 -8.71
N TYR A 320 28.73 -26.89 -8.12
CA TYR A 320 28.56 -27.01 -6.67
C TYR A 320 27.89 -28.33 -6.30
N GLU A 321 28.50 -29.11 -5.41
CA GLU A 321 27.95 -30.35 -4.84
C GLU A 321 27.33 -30.07 -3.47
N GLY A 322 26.00 -30.18 -3.39
CA GLY A 322 25.21 -29.99 -2.18
C GLY A 322 24.98 -31.28 -1.38
N THR A 323 23.88 -31.31 -0.63
CA THR A 323 23.44 -32.46 0.16
C THR A 323 21.92 -32.62 0.05
N THR A 324 21.44 -33.82 -0.31
CA THR A 324 20.02 -34.19 -0.22
C THR A 324 19.65 -34.55 1.23
N LEU A 325 18.61 -33.91 1.77
CA LEU A 325 18.07 -34.17 3.10
C LEU A 325 17.01 -35.29 3.07
N SER A 326 16.72 -35.88 4.24
CA SER A 326 15.68 -36.91 4.39
C SER A 326 14.24 -36.41 4.17
N SER A 327 14.05 -35.09 4.05
CA SER A 327 12.79 -34.44 3.66
C SER A 327 12.67 -34.20 2.15
N GLU A 328 13.50 -34.86 1.33
CA GLU A 328 13.58 -34.69 -0.13
C GLU A 328 13.87 -33.24 -0.56
N VAL A 329 14.64 -32.51 0.26
CA VAL A 329 15.14 -31.16 -0.04
C VAL A 329 16.65 -31.22 -0.28
N ASP A 330 17.10 -30.74 -1.43
CA ASP A 330 18.52 -30.48 -1.69
C ASP A 330 18.92 -29.13 -1.09
N GLN A 331 20.04 -29.11 -0.37
CA GLN A 331 20.65 -27.89 0.13
C GLN A 331 22.05 -27.67 -0.46
N TYR A 332 22.31 -26.43 -0.87
CA TYR A 332 23.57 -25.94 -1.40
C TYR A 332 24.01 -24.75 -0.55
N LEU A 333 24.91 -24.97 0.39
CA LEU A 333 25.32 -24.02 1.43
C LEU A 333 26.73 -23.50 1.15
N GLY A 334 26.96 -22.18 1.27
CA GLY A 334 28.29 -21.59 1.13
C GLY A 334 28.75 -21.30 -0.30
N MET A 335 27.84 -21.19 -1.27
CA MET A 335 28.19 -20.84 -2.65
C MET A 335 28.59 -19.37 -2.76
N ARG A 336 29.55 -19.02 -3.62
CA ARG A 336 29.98 -17.61 -3.80
C ARG A 336 29.07 -16.91 -4.81
N PHE A 337 28.33 -15.90 -4.38
CA PHE A 337 27.57 -15.01 -5.29
C PHE A 337 28.39 -13.79 -5.75
N ALA A 338 29.51 -13.51 -5.09
CA ALA A 338 30.42 -12.42 -5.40
C ALA A 338 31.90 -12.83 -5.18
N ALA A 339 32.82 -12.01 -5.70
CA ALA A 339 34.23 -12.08 -5.33
C ALA A 339 34.46 -11.66 -3.86
N PRO A 340 35.47 -12.21 -3.15
CA PRO A 340 35.84 -11.77 -1.81
C PRO A 340 36.13 -10.24 -1.76
N PRO A 341 35.49 -9.44 -0.90
CA PRO A 341 35.62 -7.99 -0.88
C PRO A 341 36.91 -7.51 -0.16
N LEU A 342 38.03 -8.17 -0.45
CA LEU A 342 39.33 -8.03 0.22
C LEU A 342 40.25 -7.00 -0.46
N GLY A 343 41.15 -6.40 0.30
CA GLY A 343 42.19 -5.49 -0.22
C GLY A 343 41.57 -4.32 -1.01
N ASN A 344 41.88 -4.20 -2.30
CA ASN A 344 41.32 -3.13 -3.15
C ASN A 344 39.80 -3.24 -3.39
N LEU A 345 39.17 -4.39 -3.10
CA LEU A 345 37.70 -4.54 -3.18
C LEU A 345 36.97 -4.09 -1.90
N ARG A 346 37.70 -3.73 -0.83
CA ARG A 346 37.10 -3.08 0.35
C ARG A 346 36.54 -1.72 -0.01
N PHE A 347 35.39 -1.38 0.56
CA PHE A 347 34.68 -0.12 0.34
C PHE A 347 34.42 0.14 -1.16
N ARG A 348 34.12 -0.94 -1.90
CA ARG A 348 33.65 -0.93 -3.29
C ARG A 348 32.40 -1.78 -3.46
N ALA A 349 31.68 -1.56 -4.55
CA ALA A 349 30.63 -2.45 -5.03
C ALA A 349 31.20 -3.87 -5.22
N PRO A 350 30.40 -4.92 -4.96
CA PRO A 350 30.83 -6.29 -5.20
C PRO A 350 31.05 -6.55 -6.70
N GLN A 351 31.84 -7.58 -7.00
CA GLN A 351 32.10 -8.04 -8.36
C GLN A 351 31.63 -9.48 -8.52
N GLU A 352 31.33 -9.91 -9.76
CA GLU A 352 30.98 -11.32 -10.02
C GLU A 352 32.09 -12.27 -9.52
N PRO A 353 31.72 -13.46 -9.01
CA PRO A 353 32.69 -14.42 -8.50
C PRO A 353 33.60 -14.93 -9.62
N ALA A 354 34.88 -15.14 -9.30
CA ALA A 354 35.82 -15.75 -10.24
C ALA A 354 35.40 -17.19 -10.59
N ALA A 355 35.61 -17.57 -11.85
CA ALA A 355 35.31 -18.93 -12.30
C ALA A 355 36.27 -19.96 -11.67
N THR A 356 35.73 -21.12 -11.28
CA THR A 356 36.46 -22.21 -10.62
C THR A 356 36.51 -23.46 -11.50
N THR A 357 37.60 -24.21 -11.45
CA THR A 357 37.72 -25.49 -12.16
C THR A 357 37.31 -26.67 -11.28
N GLY A 358 36.35 -27.47 -11.76
CA GLY A 358 35.87 -28.66 -11.05
C GLY A 358 34.80 -28.35 -10.00
N ILE A 359 34.27 -29.41 -9.39
CA ILE A 359 33.18 -29.37 -8.42
C ILE A 359 33.68 -28.81 -7.08
N GLN A 360 33.00 -27.78 -6.57
CA GLN A 360 33.21 -27.19 -5.26
C GLN A 360 32.20 -27.76 -4.26
N GLU A 361 32.57 -27.97 -2.99
CA GLU A 361 31.61 -28.42 -1.98
C GLU A 361 30.71 -27.27 -1.51
N ALA A 362 29.39 -27.47 -1.58
CA ALA A 362 28.36 -26.57 -1.07
C ALA A 362 27.56 -27.23 0.07
N LYS A 363 28.26 -27.75 1.07
CA LYS A 363 27.69 -28.63 2.11
C LYS A 363 27.60 -27.99 3.50
N THR A 364 28.21 -26.82 3.70
CA THR A 364 28.35 -26.17 5.01
C THR A 364 28.15 -24.66 4.93
N LEU A 365 27.50 -24.08 5.95
CA LEU A 365 27.38 -22.64 6.13
C LEU A 365 28.77 -22.03 6.43
N GLN A 366 29.23 -21.16 5.53
CA GLN A 366 30.49 -20.43 5.63
C GLN A 366 30.44 -19.31 6.70
N THR A 367 31.49 -18.48 6.78
CA THR A 367 31.55 -17.30 7.63
C THR A 367 30.58 -16.21 7.18
N VAL A 368 29.93 -15.56 8.14
CA VAL A 368 29.10 -14.36 7.92
C VAL A 368 29.98 -13.09 7.93
N CYS A 369 29.44 -11.92 7.58
CA CYS A 369 30.23 -10.70 7.48
C CYS A 369 30.60 -10.10 8.85
N LEU A 370 31.76 -9.42 8.93
CA LEU A 370 32.26 -8.83 10.18
C LEU A 370 31.41 -7.65 10.67
N GLY A 371 30.65 -7.90 11.73
CA GLY A 371 29.92 -6.86 12.47
C GLY A 371 30.78 -6.03 13.42
N ASN A 372 30.14 -5.07 14.08
CA ASN A 372 30.73 -4.26 15.16
C ASN A 372 31.26 -5.13 16.31
N GLY A 373 32.40 -4.74 16.90
CA GLY A 373 32.90 -5.29 18.17
C GLY A 373 33.41 -6.74 18.17
N VAL A 374 33.28 -7.45 17.04
CA VAL A 374 33.76 -8.84 16.86
C VAL A 374 35.25 -8.92 17.17
N GLN A 375 35.62 -9.89 18.01
CA GLN A 375 37.02 -10.18 18.34
C GLN A 375 37.64 -11.09 17.28
N LEU A 376 38.92 -10.89 16.97
CA LEU A 376 39.64 -11.64 15.95
C LEU A 376 40.84 -12.41 16.55
N PRO A 377 41.17 -13.60 16.03
CA PRO A 377 40.51 -14.30 14.92
C PRO A 377 39.14 -14.87 15.29
N SER A 378 38.20 -14.83 14.33
CA SER A 378 36.87 -15.44 14.45
C SER A 378 36.77 -16.63 13.51
N THR A 379 36.07 -17.68 13.96
CA THR A 379 35.71 -18.85 13.13
C THR A 379 34.31 -18.74 12.52
N LEU A 380 33.55 -17.70 12.90
CA LEU A 380 32.16 -17.49 12.45
C LEU A 380 32.01 -16.28 11.53
N GLN A 381 32.93 -15.31 11.58
CA GLN A 381 32.85 -14.05 10.83
C GLN A 381 34.16 -13.71 10.12
N SER A 382 34.06 -13.13 8.92
CA SER A 382 35.19 -12.81 8.03
C SER A 382 34.87 -11.59 7.15
N GLU A 383 35.89 -10.97 6.54
CA GLU A 383 35.68 -10.08 5.39
C GLU A 383 35.32 -10.89 4.13
N ASP A 384 35.86 -12.11 4.01
CA ASP A 384 35.45 -13.06 2.98
C ASP A 384 34.15 -13.75 3.42
N CYS A 385 33.03 -13.11 3.12
CA CYS A 385 31.71 -13.48 3.65
C CYS A 385 30.57 -13.54 2.62
N LEU A 386 30.78 -13.10 1.37
CA LEU A 386 29.73 -12.94 0.35
C LEU A 386 29.29 -14.28 -0.25
N PHE A 387 28.59 -15.05 0.58
CA PHE A 387 28.07 -16.38 0.31
C PHE A 387 26.54 -16.40 0.26
N ALA A 388 26.01 -17.30 -0.56
CA ALA A 388 24.61 -17.63 -0.71
C ALA A 388 24.37 -19.11 -0.40
N ASN A 389 23.17 -19.39 0.09
CA ASN A 389 22.69 -20.70 0.49
C ASN A 389 21.32 -20.92 -0.17
N VAL A 390 21.12 -22.08 -0.80
CA VAL A 390 19.88 -22.41 -1.52
C VAL A 390 19.31 -23.73 -1.01
N TRP A 391 18.00 -23.76 -0.76
CA TRP A 391 17.22 -24.97 -0.51
C TRP A 391 16.16 -25.11 -1.60
N THR A 392 16.07 -26.30 -2.21
CA THR A 392 15.15 -26.62 -3.31
C THR A 392 14.68 -28.07 -3.18
N PRO A 393 13.50 -28.47 -3.68
CA PRO A 393 13.13 -29.87 -3.73
C PRO A 393 14.13 -30.70 -4.54
N ALA A 394 14.49 -31.89 -4.05
CA ALA A 394 15.38 -32.84 -4.75
C ALA A 394 14.76 -33.42 -6.05
N SER A 395 13.48 -33.15 -6.28
CA SER A 395 12.75 -33.44 -7.53
C SER A 395 12.67 -32.24 -8.48
N ALA A 396 13.21 -31.08 -8.11
CA ALA A 396 13.25 -29.89 -8.94
C ALA A 396 14.22 -30.05 -10.12
N THR A 397 13.90 -29.38 -11.22
CA THR A 397 14.65 -29.42 -12.48
C THR A 397 14.68 -28.03 -13.09
N ILE A 398 15.55 -27.79 -14.07
CA ILE A 398 15.62 -26.50 -14.80
C ILE A 398 14.33 -26.08 -15.51
N THR A 399 13.33 -26.97 -15.59
CA THR A 399 11.98 -26.72 -16.12
C THR A 399 10.90 -26.58 -15.05
N SER A 400 11.21 -26.76 -13.76
CA SER A 400 10.22 -26.77 -12.67
C SER A 400 9.62 -25.39 -12.36
N LYS A 401 10.35 -24.30 -12.63
CA LYS A 401 9.86 -22.91 -12.55
C LYS A 401 9.12 -22.60 -11.21
N LEU A 402 9.74 -22.97 -10.09
CA LEU A 402 9.18 -22.80 -8.75
C LEU A 402 9.34 -21.35 -8.22
N PRO A 403 8.35 -20.77 -7.54
CA PRO A 403 8.48 -19.49 -6.85
C PRO A 403 9.71 -19.40 -5.93
N VAL A 404 10.43 -18.29 -6.00
CA VAL A 404 11.71 -18.07 -5.30
C VAL A 404 11.53 -17.11 -4.13
N TRP A 405 11.91 -17.54 -2.94
CA TRP A 405 11.93 -16.76 -1.71
C TRP A 405 13.36 -16.35 -1.38
N ILE A 406 13.73 -15.09 -1.61
CA ILE A 406 14.99 -14.53 -1.10
C ILE A 406 14.74 -14.00 0.31
N TYR A 407 15.55 -14.40 1.29
CA TYR A 407 15.54 -13.83 2.64
C TYR A 407 16.80 -13.01 2.91
N ILE A 408 16.59 -11.75 3.25
CA ILE A 408 17.58 -10.75 3.65
C ILE A 408 17.62 -10.70 5.17
N GLN A 409 18.78 -11.01 5.76
CA GLN A 409 18.95 -11.00 7.22
C GLN A 409 18.92 -9.59 7.83
N GLY A 410 18.67 -9.54 9.14
CA GLY A 410 18.70 -8.34 9.96
C GLY A 410 20.00 -8.16 10.75
N GLY A 411 19.93 -7.33 11.79
CA GLY A 411 21.07 -6.97 12.64
C GLY A 411 21.51 -5.51 12.54
N GLY A 412 20.56 -4.60 12.33
CA GLY A 412 20.77 -3.15 12.43
C GLY A 412 21.79 -2.53 11.48
N TYR A 413 22.08 -3.18 10.35
CA TYR A 413 23.22 -2.89 9.44
C TYR A 413 24.61 -2.97 10.10
N ALA A 414 24.68 -3.47 11.34
CA ALA A 414 25.86 -3.47 12.19
C ALA A 414 26.41 -4.87 12.50
N SER A 415 25.65 -5.94 12.22
CA SER A 415 26.05 -7.34 12.34
C SER A 415 25.18 -8.24 11.46
N ASP A 416 25.71 -9.37 11.00
CA ASP A 416 24.93 -10.44 10.37
C ASP A 416 24.24 -11.27 11.46
N SER A 417 23.03 -10.87 11.88
CA SER A 417 22.34 -11.48 13.03
C SER A 417 21.56 -12.76 12.70
N ASN A 418 21.28 -13.03 11.42
CA ASN A 418 20.38 -14.13 11.01
C ASN A 418 21.00 -15.06 9.93
N GLY A 419 22.23 -14.82 9.48
CA GLY A 419 22.91 -15.50 8.37
C GLY A 419 23.24 -17.00 8.54
N ARG A 420 22.64 -17.67 9.52
CA ARG A 420 22.77 -19.12 9.77
C ARG A 420 21.43 -19.84 9.88
N TYR A 421 20.36 -19.24 9.35
CA TYR A 421 19.03 -19.83 9.29
C TYR A 421 18.94 -20.98 8.26
N ASN A 422 17.88 -21.78 8.37
CA ASN A 422 17.64 -22.96 7.53
C ASN A 422 16.32 -22.86 6.75
N GLY A 423 16.40 -22.92 5.42
CA GLY A 423 15.23 -22.90 4.54
C GLY A 423 14.46 -24.24 4.43
N SER A 424 15.01 -25.36 4.89
CA SER A 424 14.50 -26.69 4.52
C SER A 424 13.03 -26.95 4.92
N THR A 425 12.60 -26.49 6.10
CA THR A 425 11.22 -26.74 6.57
C THR A 425 10.18 -25.95 5.79
N VAL A 426 10.46 -24.73 5.33
CA VAL A 426 9.45 -23.99 4.52
C VAL A 426 9.35 -24.54 3.09
N VAL A 427 10.44 -25.13 2.55
CA VAL A 427 10.39 -25.91 1.30
C VAL A 427 9.49 -27.14 1.49
N GLU A 428 9.72 -27.92 2.54
CA GLU A 428 8.91 -29.11 2.89
C GLU A 428 7.43 -28.75 3.11
N GLN A 429 7.14 -27.77 3.98
CA GLN A 429 5.77 -27.36 4.33
C GLN A 429 5.04 -26.64 3.19
N SER A 430 5.74 -26.13 2.17
CA SER A 430 5.12 -25.69 0.91
C SER A 430 4.57 -26.84 0.05
N GLY A 431 4.85 -28.09 0.44
CA GLY A 431 4.59 -29.29 -0.36
C GLY A 431 5.55 -29.43 -1.53
N GLN A 432 6.82 -29.03 -1.35
CA GLN A 432 7.85 -29.00 -2.40
C GLN A 432 7.57 -28.01 -3.55
N ASN A 433 7.06 -26.81 -3.24
CA ASN A 433 6.62 -25.79 -4.22
C ASN A 433 7.34 -24.42 -4.13
N VAL A 434 8.46 -24.30 -3.41
CA VAL A 434 9.28 -23.07 -3.37
C VAL A 434 10.78 -23.39 -3.40
N VAL A 435 11.59 -22.42 -3.85
CA VAL A 435 13.05 -22.40 -3.67
C VAL A 435 13.40 -21.28 -2.71
N VAL A 436 14.21 -21.54 -1.69
CA VAL A 436 14.62 -20.56 -0.68
C VAL A 436 16.08 -20.17 -0.89
N VAL A 437 16.39 -18.88 -0.83
CA VAL A 437 17.74 -18.31 -0.93
C VAL A 437 18.02 -17.46 0.31
N MET A 438 19.10 -17.75 1.04
CA MET A 438 19.59 -16.95 2.17
C MET A 438 21.06 -16.58 1.96
N PHE A 439 21.49 -15.40 2.40
CA PHE A 439 22.81 -14.88 2.05
C PHE A 439 23.33 -13.84 3.05
N ASN A 440 24.63 -13.52 2.91
CA ASN A 440 25.31 -12.48 3.69
C ASN A 440 25.56 -11.22 2.84
N TYR A 441 25.59 -10.06 3.47
CA TYR A 441 25.96 -8.79 2.86
C TYR A 441 26.85 -8.00 3.82
N ARG A 442 27.73 -7.13 3.33
CA ARG A 442 28.64 -6.40 4.23
C ARG A 442 27.87 -5.47 5.16
N VAL A 443 28.24 -5.53 6.43
CA VAL A 443 27.70 -4.72 7.53
C VAL A 443 28.78 -3.81 8.12
N ALA A 444 28.37 -2.94 9.03
CA ALA A 444 29.23 -2.03 9.77
C ALA A 444 30.16 -1.19 8.86
N ALA A 445 31.38 -0.87 9.29
CA ALA A 445 32.33 -0.10 8.49
C ALA A 445 32.66 -0.75 7.13
N PHE A 446 32.54 -2.07 6.99
CA PHE A 446 32.84 -2.76 5.73
C PHE A 446 31.75 -2.60 4.66
N GLY A 447 30.51 -2.34 5.08
CA GLY A 447 29.35 -2.16 4.18
C GLY A 447 28.80 -0.73 4.08
N PHE A 448 29.01 0.10 5.10
CA PHE A 448 28.30 1.37 5.29
C PHE A 448 29.22 2.55 5.72
N LEU A 449 30.53 2.46 5.47
CA LEU A 449 31.43 3.61 5.61
C LEU A 449 31.14 4.64 4.50
N ALA A 450 30.87 5.90 4.87
CA ALA A 450 30.46 6.96 3.95
C ALA A 450 31.32 8.23 4.08
N SER A 451 31.73 8.76 2.92
CA SER A 451 32.43 10.05 2.73
C SER A 451 32.49 10.35 1.23
N GLU A 452 32.67 11.61 0.83
CA GLU A 452 33.04 11.98 -0.53
C GLU A 452 34.34 11.29 -0.99
N LYS A 453 35.27 10.99 -0.06
CA LYS A 453 36.47 10.18 -0.33
C LYS A 453 36.12 8.73 -0.73
N ILE A 454 35.06 8.16 -0.14
CA ILE A 454 34.52 6.86 -0.56
C ILE A 454 33.87 6.99 -1.94
N ARG A 455 32.98 7.98 -2.15
CA ARG A 455 32.33 8.19 -3.46
C ARG A 455 33.33 8.39 -4.61
N ALA A 456 34.47 9.04 -4.35
CA ALA A 456 35.46 9.36 -5.38
C ALA A 456 36.34 8.16 -5.84
N ASN A 457 36.58 7.17 -4.98
CA ASN A 457 37.43 6.01 -5.27
C ASN A 457 36.90 4.73 -4.61
N GLY A 458 35.60 4.51 -4.68
CA GLY A 458 34.89 3.44 -3.98
C GLY A 458 33.39 3.61 -4.19
N ASP A 459 32.60 2.92 -3.36
CA ASP A 459 31.14 2.90 -3.52
C ASP A 459 30.47 3.02 -2.15
N LEU A 460 29.50 3.94 -2.07
CA LEU A 460 28.64 4.13 -0.90
C LEU A 460 27.63 2.98 -0.80
N ASN A 461 27.07 2.76 0.39
CA ASN A 461 26.05 1.71 0.63
C ASN A 461 26.46 0.32 0.10
N ALA A 462 27.75 -0.02 0.15
CA ALA A 462 28.31 -1.26 -0.39
C ALA A 462 27.58 -2.54 0.10
N GLY A 463 27.05 -2.53 1.33
CA GLY A 463 26.19 -3.59 1.86
C GLY A 463 24.85 -3.77 1.12
N LEU A 464 24.22 -2.70 0.63
CA LEU A 464 23.02 -2.78 -0.23
C LEU A 464 23.38 -3.14 -1.68
N LEU A 465 24.60 -2.81 -2.12
CA LEU A 465 25.11 -3.24 -3.43
C LEU A 465 25.43 -4.76 -3.46
N ASP A 466 25.82 -5.35 -2.33
CA ASP A 466 25.89 -6.82 -2.16
C ASP A 466 24.53 -7.47 -2.38
N GLN A 467 23.47 -6.92 -1.77
CA GLN A 467 22.10 -7.40 -1.96
C GLN A 467 21.63 -7.26 -3.43
N GLN A 468 21.92 -6.12 -4.09
CA GLN A 468 21.66 -5.94 -5.52
C GLN A 468 22.39 -6.97 -6.41
N LEU A 469 23.64 -7.32 -6.09
CA LEU A 469 24.36 -8.34 -6.86
C LEU A 469 23.77 -9.73 -6.63
N LEU A 470 23.33 -10.07 -5.41
CA LEU A 470 22.62 -11.33 -5.19
C LEU A 470 21.33 -11.41 -6.00
N PHE A 471 20.51 -10.35 -6.04
CA PHE A 471 19.27 -10.39 -6.84
C PHE A 471 19.57 -10.65 -8.33
N ARG A 472 20.64 -10.05 -8.86
CA ARG A 472 21.11 -10.31 -10.24
C ARG A 472 21.67 -11.72 -10.39
N TRP A 473 22.38 -12.25 -9.39
CA TRP A 473 22.83 -13.66 -9.35
C TRP A 473 21.63 -14.63 -9.36
N VAL A 474 20.56 -14.34 -8.61
CA VAL A 474 19.31 -15.11 -8.61
C VAL A 474 18.65 -15.05 -9.99
N LYS A 475 18.43 -13.87 -10.58
CA LYS A 475 17.90 -13.74 -11.95
C LYS A 475 18.72 -14.51 -13.00
N LYS A 476 20.04 -14.59 -12.83
CA LYS A 476 20.99 -15.23 -13.75
C LYS A 476 21.10 -16.75 -13.58
N TYR A 477 20.92 -17.28 -12.37
CA TYR A 477 21.28 -18.67 -12.04
C TYR A 477 20.20 -19.50 -11.32
N ILE A 478 19.15 -18.92 -10.74
CA ILE A 478 18.22 -19.69 -9.88
C ILE A 478 17.45 -20.80 -10.61
N GLN A 479 17.31 -20.66 -11.94
CA GLN A 479 16.76 -21.72 -12.79
C GLN A 479 17.55 -23.04 -12.72
N GLN A 480 18.85 -23.00 -12.43
CA GLN A 480 19.64 -24.24 -12.28
C GLN A 480 19.24 -25.04 -11.03
N PHE A 481 18.63 -24.38 -10.04
CA PHE A 481 18.03 -24.98 -8.85
C PHE A 481 16.52 -25.26 -9.01
N GLY A 482 15.99 -25.06 -10.23
CA GLY A 482 14.58 -25.21 -10.58
C GLY A 482 13.65 -24.06 -10.17
N GLY A 483 14.19 -22.96 -9.64
CA GLY A 483 13.43 -21.75 -9.35
C GLY A 483 13.05 -20.97 -10.61
N ASP A 484 12.01 -20.15 -10.53
CA ASP A 484 11.67 -19.18 -11.57
C ASP A 484 12.35 -17.83 -11.30
N PRO A 485 13.32 -17.38 -12.14
CA PRO A 485 13.86 -16.02 -12.02
C PRO A 485 12.78 -14.94 -12.19
N ASP A 486 11.65 -15.23 -12.82
CA ASP A 486 10.56 -14.28 -13.06
C ASP A 486 9.46 -14.36 -11.99
N HIS A 487 9.59 -15.24 -10.99
CA HIS A 487 8.72 -15.31 -9.80
C HIS A 487 9.53 -15.21 -8.49
N VAL A 488 10.37 -14.18 -8.39
CA VAL A 488 11.17 -13.85 -7.20
C VAL A 488 10.39 -12.96 -6.24
N VAL A 489 10.32 -13.33 -4.96
CA VAL A 489 9.82 -12.52 -3.85
C VAL A 489 10.96 -12.26 -2.87
N ILE A 490 11.21 -10.98 -2.57
CA ILE A 490 12.16 -10.60 -1.53
C ILE A 490 11.46 -10.53 -0.18
N HIS A 491 12.10 -11.06 0.85
CA HIS A 491 11.69 -11.00 2.24
C HIS A 491 12.88 -10.49 3.04
N GLY A 492 12.65 -9.64 4.03
CA GLY A 492 13.69 -9.37 5.03
C GLY A 492 13.08 -9.09 6.38
N ALA A 493 13.87 -9.31 7.43
CA ALA A 493 13.51 -9.02 8.81
C ALA A 493 14.42 -7.93 9.40
N SER A 494 13.90 -7.03 10.24
CA SER A 494 14.70 -5.97 10.87
C SER A 494 15.40 -5.08 9.83
N ALA A 495 16.72 -4.93 9.88
CA ALA A 495 17.52 -4.27 8.84
C ALA A 495 17.40 -4.91 7.46
N GLY A 496 17.01 -6.18 7.36
CA GLY A 496 16.61 -6.81 6.12
C GLY A 496 15.28 -6.26 5.59
N ALA A 497 14.29 -6.02 6.46
CA ALA A 497 13.02 -5.38 6.09
C ALA A 497 13.21 -3.91 5.70
N GLY A 498 14.08 -3.20 6.42
CA GLY A 498 14.57 -1.88 6.02
C GLY A 498 15.28 -1.92 4.65
N SER A 499 16.10 -2.94 4.39
CA SER A 499 16.71 -3.15 3.07
C SER A 499 15.66 -3.42 1.99
N VAL A 500 14.63 -4.24 2.25
CA VAL A 500 13.49 -4.43 1.33
C VAL A 500 12.83 -3.09 0.98
N ALA A 501 12.55 -2.25 1.98
CA ALA A 501 12.01 -0.90 1.74
C ALA A 501 12.96 -0.06 0.87
N LEU A 502 14.27 -0.06 1.15
CA LEU A 502 15.27 0.65 0.37
C LEU A 502 15.44 0.09 -1.06
N HIS A 503 15.24 -1.20 -1.28
CA HIS A 503 15.23 -1.82 -2.61
C HIS A 503 13.96 -1.50 -3.42
N LEU A 504 12.82 -1.33 -2.76
CA LEU A 504 11.61 -0.80 -3.40
C LEU A 504 11.80 0.66 -3.84
N LEU A 505 12.61 1.45 -3.12
CA LEU A 505 12.89 2.87 -3.38
C LEU A 505 14.11 3.10 -4.30
N ALA A 506 14.91 2.06 -4.56
CA ALA A 506 16.20 2.16 -5.22
C ALA A 506 16.12 2.86 -6.59
N TYR A 507 17.07 3.77 -6.84
CA TYR A 507 17.16 4.57 -8.07
C TYR A 507 15.88 5.38 -8.38
N GLY A 508 15.13 5.76 -7.35
CA GLY A 508 13.85 6.47 -7.49
C GLY A 508 12.66 5.56 -7.80
N GLY A 509 12.75 4.28 -7.42
CA GLY A 509 11.75 3.26 -7.71
C GLY A 509 11.87 2.63 -9.10
N ARG A 510 13.09 2.58 -9.67
CA ARG A 510 13.32 1.96 -10.98
C ARG A 510 13.15 0.44 -10.86
N ASN A 511 12.15 -0.10 -11.56
CA ASN A 511 11.96 -1.54 -11.63
C ASN A 511 12.97 -2.15 -12.63
N ASP A 512 13.95 -2.89 -12.10
CA ASP A 512 14.93 -3.67 -12.87
C ASP A 512 14.47 -5.16 -13.05
N ASP A 513 13.18 -5.46 -12.83
CA ASP A 513 12.55 -6.79 -12.91
C ASP A 513 13.24 -7.89 -12.06
N LEU A 514 13.86 -7.46 -10.94
CA LEU A 514 14.61 -8.30 -10.01
C LEU A 514 13.70 -9.13 -9.07
N PHE A 515 12.50 -8.62 -8.77
CA PHE A 515 11.50 -9.25 -7.90
C PHE A 515 10.09 -8.77 -8.26
N ILE A 516 9.08 -9.57 -7.95
CA ILE A 516 7.65 -9.30 -8.26
C ILE A 516 6.76 -9.19 -7.02
N GLY A 517 7.33 -9.32 -5.82
CA GLY A 517 6.66 -9.15 -4.53
C GLY A 517 7.68 -8.88 -3.42
N ALA A 518 7.24 -8.24 -2.33
CA ALA A 518 8.11 -7.89 -1.22
C ALA A 518 7.45 -8.13 0.16
N ILE A 519 8.22 -8.64 1.12
CA ILE A 519 7.81 -8.86 2.51
C ILE A 519 8.75 -8.09 3.46
N GLY A 520 8.19 -7.28 4.36
CA GLY A 520 8.93 -6.56 5.40
C GLY A 520 8.48 -6.98 6.81
N GLU A 521 9.33 -7.74 7.49
CA GLU A 521 9.14 -8.24 8.86
C GLU A 521 9.86 -7.28 9.85
N SER A 522 9.10 -6.44 10.57
CA SER A 522 9.58 -5.31 11.42
C SER A 522 10.49 -4.31 10.68
N VAL A 523 9.91 -3.33 9.98
CA VAL A 523 10.65 -2.48 9.02
C VAL A 523 11.58 -1.45 9.68
N PHE A 524 12.86 -1.81 9.83
CA PHE A 524 13.86 -0.94 10.44
C PHE A 524 14.34 0.21 9.53
N LEU A 525 13.79 1.41 9.72
CA LEU A 525 14.29 2.67 9.13
C LEU A 525 14.85 3.59 10.24
N PRO A 526 16.17 3.53 10.53
CA PRO A 526 16.82 4.48 11.42
C PRO A 526 17.01 5.86 10.75
N THR A 527 17.67 6.78 11.45
CA THR A 527 18.19 8.02 10.85
C THR A 527 18.92 7.72 9.53
N SER A 528 18.57 8.46 8.47
CA SER A 528 19.12 8.30 7.12
C SER A 528 19.95 9.54 6.76
N PRO A 529 21.22 9.62 7.18
CA PRO A 529 22.07 10.79 6.98
C PRO A 529 22.46 10.97 5.51
N LYS A 530 22.82 12.20 5.12
CA LYS A 530 23.52 12.51 3.86
C LYS A 530 25.04 12.32 4.05
N VAL A 531 25.76 12.05 2.96
CA VAL A 531 27.23 11.81 2.98
C VAL A 531 28.00 12.90 3.75
N SER A 532 27.66 14.18 3.53
CA SER A 532 28.28 15.33 4.19
C SER A 532 28.07 15.39 5.71
N GLU A 533 27.16 14.59 6.26
CA GLU A 533 26.90 14.47 7.70
C GLU A 533 27.75 13.35 8.36
N LEU A 534 28.47 12.56 7.56
CA LEU A 534 29.27 11.40 7.99
C LEU A 534 30.78 11.55 7.75
N GLU A 535 31.26 12.66 7.16
CA GLU A 535 32.70 12.92 7.00
C GLU A 535 33.48 12.81 8.33
N TRP A 536 32.89 13.29 9.43
CA TRP A 536 33.48 13.15 10.77
C TRP A 536 33.58 11.67 11.22
N GLN A 537 32.64 10.81 10.82
CA GLN A 537 32.65 9.37 11.12
C GLN A 537 33.74 8.68 10.29
N PHE A 538 33.90 9.05 9.03
CA PHE A 538 35.01 8.60 8.19
C PHE A 538 36.37 9.02 8.77
N ASP A 539 36.55 10.29 9.13
CA ASP A 539 37.79 10.81 9.69
C ASP A 539 38.13 10.15 11.04
N GLN A 540 37.13 9.82 11.87
CA GLN A 540 37.35 9.00 13.08
C GLN A 540 37.80 7.57 12.75
N PHE A 541 37.19 6.91 11.76
CA PHE A 541 37.59 5.55 11.34
C PHE A 541 39.00 5.52 10.74
N VAL A 542 39.35 6.50 9.91
CA VAL A 542 40.70 6.70 9.36
C VAL A 542 41.74 6.97 10.45
N SER A 543 41.38 7.75 11.47
CA SER A 543 42.24 8.01 12.64
C SER A 543 42.45 6.75 13.49
N ASP A 544 41.37 6.03 13.83
CA ASP A 544 41.44 4.76 14.56
C ASP A 544 42.25 3.68 13.79
N ALA A 545 42.13 3.65 12.45
CA ALA A 545 42.89 2.76 11.57
C ALA A 545 44.35 3.21 11.34
N SER A 546 44.81 4.29 11.98
CA SER A 546 46.16 4.85 11.85
C SER A 546 46.53 5.32 10.43
N CYS A 547 45.53 5.75 9.65
CA CYS A 547 45.67 6.20 8.27
C CYS A 547 45.58 7.74 8.09
N ALA A 548 45.18 8.49 9.13
CA ALA A 548 44.99 9.94 9.04
C ALA A 548 46.26 10.68 8.58
N GLY A 549 46.11 11.53 7.56
CA GLY A 549 47.22 12.29 6.97
C GLY A 549 48.07 11.50 5.96
N SER A 550 47.60 10.32 5.53
CA SER A 550 48.18 9.62 4.37
C SER A 550 47.93 10.39 3.07
N ALA A 551 48.76 10.16 2.04
CA ALA A 551 48.59 10.80 0.73
C ALA A 551 47.30 10.36 0.01
N ASP A 552 46.92 9.08 0.13
CA ASP A 552 45.56 8.57 -0.09
C ASP A 552 45.17 7.76 1.15
N GLU A 553 44.20 8.27 1.91
CA GLU A 553 43.72 7.65 3.15
C GLU A 553 42.90 6.38 2.88
N LEU A 554 42.28 6.26 1.71
CA LEU A 554 41.49 5.09 1.31
C LEU A 554 42.36 3.97 0.74
N GLU A 555 43.46 4.29 0.03
CA GLU A 555 44.53 3.33 -0.25
C GLU A 555 45.14 2.81 1.06
N CYS A 556 45.42 3.69 2.02
CA CYS A 556 45.88 3.29 3.35
C CYS A 556 44.90 2.33 4.02
N LEU A 557 43.60 2.68 4.12
CA LEU A 557 42.57 1.79 4.70
C LEU A 557 42.54 0.42 4.00
N ARG A 558 42.65 0.39 2.65
CA ARG A 558 42.67 -0.85 1.87
C ARG A 558 43.94 -1.68 2.12
N SER A 559 45.05 -1.05 2.49
CA SER A 559 46.30 -1.74 2.85
C SER A 559 46.33 -2.32 4.27
N GLN A 560 45.47 -1.84 5.18
CA GLN A 560 45.48 -2.29 6.59
C GLN A 560 45.12 -3.78 6.74
N ASN A 561 45.62 -4.41 7.80
CA ASN A 561 45.16 -5.76 8.16
C ASN A 561 43.74 -5.70 8.77
N THR A 562 43.00 -6.81 8.68
CA THR A 562 41.61 -6.92 9.16
C THR A 562 41.47 -6.58 10.64
N THR A 563 42.45 -6.92 11.48
CA THR A 563 42.43 -6.64 12.91
C THR A 563 42.51 -5.15 13.22
N THR A 564 43.33 -4.38 12.47
CA THR A 564 43.36 -2.91 12.57
C THR A 564 42.00 -2.30 12.20
N LEU A 565 41.43 -2.69 11.06
CA LEU A 565 40.13 -2.17 10.61
C LEU A 565 39.01 -2.54 11.59
N GLN A 566 39.02 -3.75 12.13
CA GLN A 566 38.04 -4.19 13.11
C GLN A 566 38.18 -3.49 14.47
N ALA A 567 39.39 -3.08 14.88
CA ALA A 567 39.62 -2.23 16.05
C ALA A 567 39.16 -0.77 15.85
N ALA A 568 39.02 -0.33 14.59
CA ALA A 568 38.38 0.93 14.21
C ALA A 568 36.84 0.81 14.07
N ASN A 569 36.32 -0.40 13.83
CA ASN A 569 34.90 -0.70 13.61
C ASN A 569 34.07 -0.67 14.90
N LYS A 570 33.82 0.54 15.43
CA LYS A 570 33.12 0.79 16.71
C LYS A 570 32.26 2.05 16.68
N GLY A 571 31.12 2.01 17.40
CA GLY A 571 30.17 3.13 17.47
C GLY A 571 30.65 4.29 18.34
N ARG A 572 30.56 5.53 17.84
CA ARG A 572 30.92 6.77 18.54
C ARG A 572 29.70 7.71 18.68
N PRO A 573 29.64 8.60 19.70
CA PRO A 573 28.60 9.63 19.79
C PRO A 573 28.60 10.55 18.57
N TYR A 574 27.41 10.90 18.06
CA TYR A 574 27.27 12.00 17.10
C TYR A 574 27.79 13.32 17.71
N PRO A 575 28.23 14.29 16.89
CA PRO A 575 28.65 15.61 17.37
C PRO A 575 27.60 16.25 18.30
N GLY A 576 28.04 16.64 19.49
CA GLY A 576 27.17 17.18 20.55
C GLY A 576 26.52 16.15 21.48
N GLN A 577 26.62 14.84 21.20
CA GLN A 577 26.04 13.77 22.03
C GLN A 577 27.05 13.18 23.02
N SER A 578 26.55 12.68 24.15
CA SER A 578 27.36 12.09 25.24
C SER A 578 27.46 10.56 25.20
N LYS A 579 26.58 9.89 24.45
CA LYS A 579 26.55 8.44 24.23
C LYS A 579 26.48 8.16 22.72
N SER A 580 27.00 7.01 22.29
CA SER A 580 26.82 6.50 20.93
C SER A 580 25.33 6.24 20.63
N PRO A 581 24.86 6.43 19.38
CA PRO A 581 23.55 5.92 18.95
C PRO A 581 23.50 4.40 19.10
N ASN A 582 22.29 3.83 19.09
CA ASN A 582 22.12 2.38 19.01
C ASN A 582 22.75 1.82 17.72
N TRP A 583 22.63 2.57 16.63
CA TRP A 583 23.08 2.20 15.30
C TRP A 583 23.99 3.30 14.75
N TYR A 584 25.27 2.98 14.53
CA TYR A 584 26.29 3.95 14.09
C TYR A 584 26.54 3.91 12.58
N TRP A 585 26.57 2.70 12.02
CA TRP A 585 26.68 2.45 10.59
C TRP A 585 25.28 2.21 10.05
N THR A 586 24.84 3.01 9.10
CA THR A 586 23.47 2.98 8.55
C THR A 586 23.48 3.36 7.07
N PRO A 587 22.46 2.97 6.28
CA PRO A 587 22.28 3.42 4.91
C PRO A 587 22.31 4.96 4.80
N THR A 588 23.06 5.45 3.83
CA THR A 588 23.31 6.88 3.60
C THR A 588 22.55 7.35 2.35
N ILE A 589 22.01 8.56 2.35
CA ILE A 589 21.46 9.20 1.15
C ILE A 589 22.64 9.58 0.24
N ASP A 590 22.86 8.76 -0.80
CA ASP A 590 24.01 8.83 -1.70
C ASP A 590 23.72 9.59 -3.00
N GLY A 591 22.44 9.85 -3.33
CA GLY A 591 22.02 10.57 -4.52
C GLY A 591 21.85 9.71 -5.79
N ASP A 592 22.11 8.39 -5.73
CA ASP A 592 21.93 7.47 -6.86
C ASP A 592 21.04 6.27 -6.47
N PHE A 593 21.51 5.39 -5.60
CA PHE A 593 20.70 4.30 -5.06
C PHE A 593 19.60 4.87 -4.16
N LEU A 594 19.98 5.72 -3.19
CA LEU A 594 19.05 6.42 -2.29
C LEU A 594 19.10 7.91 -2.61
N GLN A 595 18.19 8.35 -3.47
CA GLN A 595 18.18 9.70 -4.06
C GLN A 595 17.70 10.79 -3.09
N ASP A 596 16.86 10.44 -2.12
CA ASP A 596 16.28 11.35 -1.12
C ASP A 596 15.83 10.53 0.12
N TYR A 597 15.27 11.17 1.13
CA TYR A 597 14.76 10.49 2.33
C TYR A 597 13.68 9.44 1.97
N PRO A 598 13.67 8.23 2.59
CA PRO A 598 12.72 7.16 2.27
C PRO A 598 11.25 7.57 2.29
N TYR A 599 10.81 8.30 3.33
CA TYR A 599 9.45 8.84 3.44
C TYR A 599 9.08 9.73 2.25
N LYS A 600 9.97 10.66 1.87
CA LYS A 600 9.75 11.60 0.75
C LYS A 600 9.72 10.90 -0.62
N LEU A 601 10.42 9.77 -0.78
CA LEU A 601 10.32 8.93 -1.98
C LEU A 601 8.99 8.15 -2.00
N LEU A 602 8.52 7.66 -0.85
CA LEU A 602 7.22 7.01 -0.67
C LEU A 602 6.04 7.98 -0.92
N GLU A 603 6.07 9.20 -0.37
CA GLU A 603 5.13 10.31 -0.63
C GLU A 603 5.01 10.64 -2.12
N GLN A 604 6.14 10.64 -2.84
CA GLN A 604 6.19 10.95 -4.28
C GLN A 604 5.80 9.75 -5.16
N GLY A 605 5.42 8.62 -4.57
CA GLY A 605 5.14 7.40 -5.31
C GLY A 605 6.36 6.78 -6.00
N LYS A 606 7.60 7.19 -5.67
CA LYS A 606 8.86 6.77 -6.30
C LYS A 606 9.36 5.43 -5.77
N PHE A 607 8.60 4.38 -6.05
CA PHE A 607 8.92 3.01 -5.63
C PHE A 607 8.39 1.95 -6.59
N VAL A 608 9.01 0.78 -6.59
CA VAL A 608 8.65 -0.40 -7.41
C VAL A 608 7.25 -0.91 -7.04
N LYS A 609 6.38 -1.06 -8.05
CA LYS A 609 4.92 -1.21 -7.89
C LYS A 609 4.44 -2.67 -7.78
N VAL A 610 5.02 -3.40 -6.83
CA VAL A 610 4.70 -4.81 -6.54
C VAL A 610 3.67 -4.96 -5.39
N PRO A 611 3.01 -6.12 -5.23
CA PRO A 611 2.29 -6.46 -4.00
C PRO A 611 3.23 -6.53 -2.81
N ILE A 612 2.74 -6.17 -1.62
CA ILE A 612 3.52 -6.14 -0.38
C ILE A 612 2.80 -6.77 0.80
N MET A 613 3.58 -7.38 1.70
CA MET A 613 3.16 -7.84 3.02
C MET A 613 4.13 -7.25 4.05
N VAL A 614 3.65 -6.39 4.94
CA VAL A 614 4.52 -5.64 5.86
C VAL A 614 3.89 -5.61 7.24
N GLY A 615 4.64 -5.86 8.31
CA GLY A 615 4.10 -5.74 9.66
C GLY A 615 5.18 -5.75 10.71
N ASP A 616 4.75 -5.62 11.95
CA ASP A 616 5.60 -5.28 13.10
C ASP A 616 5.12 -6.03 14.35
N ASP A 617 6.01 -6.18 15.33
CA ASP A 617 5.69 -6.68 16.66
C ASP A 617 4.90 -5.66 17.50
N THR A 618 4.36 -6.09 18.64
CA THR A 618 3.64 -5.20 19.54
C THR A 618 4.57 -4.29 20.36
N ASP A 619 5.74 -4.78 20.77
CA ASP A 619 6.64 -4.12 21.72
C ASP A 619 8.05 -3.88 21.14
N GLU A 620 8.13 -3.61 19.82
CA GLU A 620 9.33 -3.35 19.00
C GLU A 620 10.50 -2.64 19.73
N GLY A 621 10.21 -1.56 20.46
CA GLY A 621 11.21 -0.73 21.12
C GLY A 621 11.89 -1.34 22.34
N THR A 622 11.34 -2.40 22.95
CA THR A 622 11.77 -2.90 24.27
C THR A 622 13.18 -3.47 24.27
N SER A 623 13.62 -4.04 23.15
CA SER A 623 14.98 -4.57 22.98
C SER A 623 16.04 -3.49 22.73
N PHE A 624 15.62 -2.22 22.52
CA PHE A 624 16.51 -1.14 22.04
C PHE A 624 16.44 0.15 22.87
N ALA A 625 15.42 0.32 23.72
CA ALA A 625 15.23 1.53 24.51
C ALA A 625 16.18 1.65 25.72
N ASP A 626 16.63 2.88 26.00
CA ASP A 626 17.28 3.16 27.29
C ASP A 626 16.28 2.92 28.43
N ASN A 627 16.77 2.35 29.53
CA ASN A 627 16.00 2.11 30.76
C ASN A 627 15.72 3.44 31.51
N ALA A 628 14.91 4.31 30.91
CA ALA A 628 14.72 5.71 31.29
C ALA A 628 14.03 5.90 32.64
N ALA A 629 14.56 6.80 33.47
CA ALA A 629 13.99 7.15 34.78
C ALA A 629 13.17 8.45 34.75
N SER A 630 13.26 9.22 33.66
CA SER A 630 12.61 10.52 33.48
C SER A 630 12.38 10.85 31.99
N LEU A 631 11.51 11.83 31.71
CA LEU A 631 11.35 12.41 30.37
C LEU A 631 12.64 13.06 29.82
N ALA A 632 13.58 13.45 30.68
CA ALA A 632 14.90 13.93 30.25
C ALA A 632 15.78 12.79 29.73
N ASP A 633 15.66 11.59 30.29
CA ASP A 633 16.33 10.39 29.77
C ASP A 633 15.71 9.96 28.43
N VAL A 634 14.38 10.02 28.29
CA VAL A 634 13.66 9.78 27.02
C VAL A 634 14.14 10.75 25.94
N ALA A 635 14.16 12.06 26.24
CA ALA A 635 14.68 13.08 25.32
C ALA A 635 16.14 12.80 24.92
N THR A 636 17.02 12.52 25.90
CA THR A 636 18.44 12.21 25.65
C THR A 636 18.61 10.95 24.79
N PHE A 637 17.78 9.94 25.00
CA PHE A 637 17.77 8.70 24.21
C PHE A 637 17.31 8.94 22.77
N MET A 638 16.29 9.77 22.55
CA MET A 638 15.84 10.12 21.20
C MET A 638 16.88 10.98 20.48
N THR A 639 17.39 12.05 21.09
CA THR A 639 18.38 12.93 20.43
C THR A 639 19.71 12.22 20.15
N ARG A 640 20.16 11.24 20.95
CA ARG A 640 21.39 10.50 20.60
C ARG A 640 21.26 9.63 19.35
N ASN A 641 20.05 9.18 19.02
CA ASN A 641 19.75 8.38 17.83
C ASN A 641 19.35 9.27 16.64
N TYR A 642 18.68 10.39 16.91
CA TYR A 642 18.19 11.36 15.95
C TYR A 642 18.80 12.75 16.27
N PRO A 643 20.08 12.98 15.93
CA PRO A 643 20.86 14.15 16.40
C PRO A 643 20.37 15.51 15.87
N ARG A 644 19.38 15.52 14.96
CA ARG A 644 18.73 16.73 14.43
C ARG A 644 17.50 17.18 15.24
N LEU A 645 17.03 16.41 16.22
CA LEU A 645 15.89 16.79 17.06
C LEU A 645 16.19 18.05 17.88
N SER A 646 15.33 19.06 17.77
CA SER A 646 15.40 20.23 18.66
C SER A 646 14.73 19.93 20.01
N ALA A 647 14.97 20.78 21.02
CA ALA A 647 14.32 20.67 22.33
C ALA A 647 12.78 20.63 22.23
N ASN A 648 12.21 21.47 21.36
CA ASN A 648 10.76 21.49 21.06
C ASN A 648 10.25 20.16 20.48
N ASP A 649 11.10 19.43 19.76
CA ASP A 649 10.73 18.14 19.17
C ASP A 649 10.81 17.03 20.20
N THR A 650 11.82 17.04 21.09
CA THR A 650 11.83 16.14 22.25
C THR A 650 10.71 16.44 23.25
N ASP A 651 10.31 17.70 23.43
CA ASP A 651 9.15 18.08 24.25
C ASP A 651 7.84 17.58 23.62
N ALA A 652 7.73 17.65 22.29
CA ALA A 652 6.58 17.09 21.56
C ALA A 652 6.53 15.55 21.66
N ILE A 653 7.67 14.87 21.56
CA ILE A 653 7.77 13.41 21.77
C ILE A 653 7.36 13.07 23.22
N ASN A 654 7.92 13.75 24.22
CA ASN A 654 7.57 13.57 25.63
C ASN A 654 6.08 13.85 25.96
N ALA A 655 5.41 14.69 25.15
CA ALA A 655 3.97 14.93 25.27
C ALA A 655 3.11 13.83 24.63
N GLN A 656 3.62 13.11 23.61
CA GLN A 656 2.95 11.95 22.99
C GLN A 656 3.22 10.64 23.74
N TYR A 657 4.40 10.51 24.34
CA TYR A 657 4.82 9.38 25.18
C TYR A 657 5.08 9.86 26.63
N PRO A 658 4.02 10.26 27.37
CA PRO A 658 4.13 10.65 28.77
C PRO A 658 4.46 9.44 29.66
N LEU A 659 4.34 9.56 30.98
CA LEU A 659 4.46 8.41 31.90
C LEU A 659 3.41 7.33 31.56
N MET A 660 3.87 6.22 31.00
CA MET A 660 3.04 5.07 30.62
C MET A 660 2.96 4.04 31.77
N SER A 661 2.15 2.99 31.59
CA SER A 661 2.03 1.90 32.56
C SER A 661 3.39 1.24 32.83
N PRO A 662 3.77 1.01 34.10
CA PRO A 662 5.08 0.48 34.45
C PRO A 662 5.24 -0.98 34.02
N LEU A 663 6.38 -1.32 33.42
CA LEU A 663 6.76 -2.69 33.05
C LEU A 663 7.66 -3.32 34.14
N PRO A 664 7.54 -4.63 34.42
CA PRO A 664 8.40 -5.34 35.36
C PRO A 664 9.90 -5.10 35.16
N LYS A 665 10.68 -5.04 36.24
CA LYS A 665 12.16 -4.90 36.24
C LYS A 665 12.73 -3.61 35.62
N HIS A 666 11.90 -2.74 35.02
CA HIS A 666 12.33 -1.50 34.36
C HIS A 666 12.05 -0.23 35.17
N ASN A 667 12.71 0.87 34.77
CA ASN A 667 12.51 2.21 35.34
C ASN A 667 11.21 2.86 34.80
N PRO A 668 10.63 3.85 35.50
CA PRO A 668 9.26 4.33 35.21
C PRO A 668 9.00 4.86 33.79
N TYR A 669 10.03 5.35 33.09
CA TYR A 669 9.89 5.92 31.74
C TYR A 669 10.51 5.03 30.64
N PHE A 670 11.01 3.83 30.96
CA PHE A 670 11.37 2.83 29.95
C PHE A 670 10.20 2.49 29.01
N PRO A 671 8.94 2.30 29.48
CA PRO A 671 7.83 2.02 28.57
C PRO A 671 7.58 3.19 27.59
N SER A 672 7.76 4.43 28.06
CA SER A 672 7.69 5.64 27.23
C SER A 672 8.82 5.71 26.19
N ALA A 673 10.06 5.39 26.58
CA ALA A 673 11.20 5.31 25.68
C ALA A 673 11.06 4.18 24.65
N SER A 674 10.50 3.04 25.07
CA SER A 674 10.18 1.88 24.24
C SER A 674 9.12 2.24 23.20
N ALA A 675 7.96 2.77 23.61
CA ALA A 675 6.91 3.15 22.69
C ALA A 675 7.38 4.23 21.69
N ALA A 676 8.08 5.27 22.17
CA ALA A 676 8.61 6.33 21.32
C ALA A 676 9.55 5.81 20.22
N TYR A 677 10.43 4.86 20.56
CA TYR A 677 11.44 4.33 19.64
C TYR A 677 10.94 3.17 18.79
N GLY A 678 10.07 2.32 19.33
CA GLY A 678 9.40 1.23 18.62
C GLY A 678 8.49 1.78 17.53
N GLU A 679 7.63 2.76 17.87
CA GLU A 679 6.82 3.44 16.88
C GLU A 679 7.70 4.22 15.90
N SER A 680 8.64 5.08 16.35
CA SER A 680 9.43 5.87 15.40
C SER A 680 10.23 5.03 14.40
N THR A 681 10.84 3.91 14.83
CA THR A 681 11.92 3.24 14.08
C THR A 681 11.46 1.98 13.33
N PHE A 682 10.28 1.45 13.66
CA PHE A 682 9.73 0.22 13.07
C PHE A 682 8.26 0.40 12.65
N ILE A 683 7.35 0.62 13.60
CA ILE A 683 5.89 0.57 13.35
C ILE A 683 5.43 1.74 12.45
N CYS A 684 5.90 2.97 12.67
CA CYS A 684 5.61 4.10 11.78
C CYS A 684 6.11 3.83 10.34
N PRO A 685 7.39 3.44 10.11
CA PRO A 685 7.88 3.00 8.80
C PRO A 685 7.02 1.93 8.11
N GLY A 686 6.71 0.82 8.79
CA GLY A 686 5.95 -0.29 8.21
C GLY A 686 4.56 0.14 7.73
N ASN A 687 3.85 0.91 8.56
CA ASN A 687 2.50 1.37 8.25
C ASN A 687 2.47 2.54 7.25
N PHE A 688 3.51 3.39 7.23
CA PHE A 688 3.66 4.42 6.19
C PHE A 688 3.85 3.81 4.81
N ILE A 689 4.68 2.76 4.69
CA ILE A 689 4.84 1.98 3.46
C ILE A 689 3.50 1.39 3.01
N CYS A 690 2.73 0.77 3.92
CA CYS A 690 1.39 0.26 3.62
C CYS A 690 0.46 1.35 3.06
N ASN A 691 0.44 2.54 3.69
CA ASN A 691 -0.37 3.67 3.26
C ASN A 691 0.03 4.21 1.87
N SER A 692 1.34 4.37 1.62
CA SER A 692 1.85 4.80 0.31
C SER A 692 1.54 3.78 -0.79
N PHE A 693 1.67 2.48 -0.52
CA PHE A 693 1.33 1.43 -1.51
C PHE A 693 -0.17 1.34 -1.76
N ALA A 694 -1.02 1.49 -0.73
CA ALA A 694 -2.47 1.54 -0.90
C ALA A 694 -2.88 2.74 -1.78
N THR A 695 -2.23 3.90 -1.57
CA THR A 695 -2.48 5.15 -2.31
C THR A 695 -1.97 5.11 -3.76
N HIS A 696 -0.76 4.60 -4.00
CA HIS A 696 -0.07 4.69 -5.31
C HIS A 696 0.05 3.36 -6.08
N VAL A 697 -0.54 2.26 -5.60
CA VAL A 697 -0.58 0.95 -6.32
C VAL A 697 -2.00 0.42 -6.38
N SER A 698 -2.51 -0.05 -5.24
CA SER A 698 -3.87 -0.53 -5.03
C SER A 698 -4.01 -0.97 -3.58
N PRO A 699 -5.11 -0.66 -2.88
CA PRO A 699 -5.37 -1.21 -1.54
C PRO A 699 -5.46 -2.75 -1.57
N ASN A 700 -5.83 -3.34 -2.71
CA ASN A 700 -6.02 -4.80 -2.88
C ASN A 700 -4.70 -5.58 -3.06
N LYS A 701 -3.55 -4.96 -2.81
CA LYS A 701 -2.20 -5.53 -2.96
C LYS A 701 -1.31 -5.30 -1.73
N VAL A 702 -1.90 -4.89 -0.62
CA VAL A 702 -1.21 -4.51 0.62
C VAL A 702 -1.83 -5.27 1.78
N TRP A 703 -1.01 -6.00 2.53
CA TRP A 703 -1.41 -6.72 3.73
C TRP A 703 -0.54 -6.30 4.91
N ASN A 704 -1.17 -5.80 5.97
CA ASN A 704 -0.49 -5.45 7.23
C ASN A 704 -0.79 -6.46 8.34
N TYR A 705 0.16 -6.68 9.24
CA TYR A 705 -0.04 -7.46 10.47
C TYR A 705 0.51 -6.75 11.70
N ARG A 706 0.03 -7.16 12.89
CA ARG A 706 0.72 -6.96 14.16
C ARG A 706 0.97 -8.32 14.81
N TYR A 707 2.20 -8.63 15.17
CA TYR A 707 2.47 -9.85 15.91
C TYR A 707 2.27 -9.61 17.42
N ASN A 708 1.44 -10.46 18.04
CA ASN A 708 0.96 -10.32 19.43
C ASN A 708 1.11 -11.65 20.20
N VAL A 709 2.00 -12.54 19.76
CA VAL A 709 2.19 -13.86 20.36
C VAL A 709 3.14 -13.77 21.55
N ASN A 710 2.57 -13.49 22.71
CA ASN A 710 3.33 -13.26 23.93
C ASN A 710 3.93 -14.55 24.53
N SER A 711 4.98 -14.42 25.33
CA SER A 711 5.66 -15.47 26.08
C SER A 711 5.91 -15.01 27.50
N THR A 712 5.51 -15.82 28.49
CA THR A 712 5.54 -15.46 29.92
C THR A 712 6.90 -14.98 30.41
N ASN A 713 8.01 -15.48 29.84
CA ASN A 713 9.35 -15.04 30.23
C ASN A 713 9.69 -13.61 29.76
N TYR A 714 9.08 -13.13 28.67
CA TYR A 714 9.20 -11.73 28.24
C TYR A 714 8.25 -10.80 29.01
N ASP A 715 7.02 -11.25 29.33
CA ASP A 715 6.14 -10.55 30.27
C ASP A 715 6.81 -10.34 31.64
N ASP A 716 7.32 -11.42 32.24
CA ASP A 716 8.05 -11.37 33.50
C ASP A 716 9.33 -10.54 33.40
N ALA A 717 9.90 -10.38 32.20
CA ALA A 717 11.03 -9.49 31.94
C ALA A 717 10.64 -8.02 31.74
N GLY A 718 9.36 -7.72 31.48
CA GLY A 718 8.87 -6.39 31.10
C GLY A 718 9.18 -6.00 29.66
N LEU A 719 9.26 -6.98 28.76
CA LEU A 719 9.64 -6.81 27.35
C LEU A 719 8.50 -7.14 26.35
N GLY A 720 7.45 -7.84 26.78
CA GLY A 720 6.27 -8.11 25.94
C GLY A 720 6.59 -8.91 24.66
N VAL A 721 6.01 -8.50 23.52
CA VAL A 721 6.24 -9.14 22.22
C VAL A 721 7.37 -8.40 21.49
N VAL A 722 8.60 -8.90 21.66
CA VAL A 722 9.84 -8.24 21.19
C VAL A 722 10.10 -8.39 19.69
N HIS A 723 10.81 -7.41 19.12
CA HIS A 723 11.27 -7.36 17.72
C HIS A 723 11.74 -8.69 17.10
N THR A 724 11.20 -9.04 15.94
CA THR A 724 11.50 -10.23 15.12
C THR A 724 11.31 -11.56 15.85
N ILE A 725 10.31 -11.64 16.74
CA ILE A 725 9.99 -12.89 17.46
C ILE A 725 9.05 -13.81 16.66
N GLU A 726 8.42 -13.31 15.59
CA GLU A 726 7.65 -14.12 14.65
C GLU A 726 8.51 -14.92 13.67
N THR A 727 9.79 -14.58 13.47
CA THR A 727 10.67 -15.30 12.53
C THR A 727 10.78 -16.80 12.86
N GLN A 728 10.61 -17.17 14.15
CA GLN A 728 10.49 -18.55 14.61
C GLN A 728 9.25 -19.27 14.08
N ALA A 729 8.13 -18.56 13.92
CA ALA A 729 6.88 -19.05 13.36
C ALA A 729 6.90 -19.03 11.82
N VAL A 730 7.65 -18.11 11.19
CA VAL A 730 7.83 -18.01 9.74
C VAL A 730 8.67 -19.18 9.19
N PHE A 731 9.88 -19.41 9.72
CA PHE A 731 10.77 -20.49 9.25
C PHE A 731 10.60 -21.82 10.02
N GLY A 732 9.88 -21.82 11.13
CA GLY A 732 9.66 -22.97 12.00
C GLY A 732 10.67 -23.05 13.16
N PRO A 733 10.25 -23.50 14.36
CA PRO A 733 11.11 -23.55 15.54
C PRO A 733 12.38 -24.37 15.31
N GLY A 734 13.53 -23.80 15.66
CA GLY A 734 14.85 -24.42 15.49
C GLY A 734 15.49 -24.28 14.10
N ASN A 735 14.80 -23.69 13.10
CA ASN A 735 15.41 -23.29 11.83
C ASN A 735 16.03 -21.89 11.89
N VAL A 736 15.65 -21.10 12.90
CA VAL A 736 16.36 -19.88 13.26
C VAL A 736 17.50 -20.21 14.24
N GLY A 737 18.64 -19.52 14.11
CA GLY A 737 19.82 -19.71 14.95
C GLY A 737 19.57 -19.42 16.44
N GLU A 738 20.52 -19.82 17.30
CA GLU A 738 20.40 -19.80 18.78
C GLU A 738 19.80 -18.49 19.35
N THR A 739 18.49 -18.48 19.56
CA THR A 739 17.82 -17.41 20.33
C THR A 739 18.29 -17.48 21.79
N PRO A 740 18.61 -16.35 22.46
CA PRO A 740 19.34 -16.34 23.73
C PRO A 740 18.71 -17.04 24.95
N ALA A 741 17.50 -17.59 24.84
CA ALA A 741 16.90 -18.46 25.85
C ALA A 741 16.24 -19.68 25.22
N ALA A 742 16.56 -20.86 25.75
CA ALA A 742 15.85 -22.11 25.43
C ALA A 742 14.35 -22.03 25.76
N ASP A 743 13.96 -21.12 26.65
CA ASP A 743 12.57 -20.88 27.04
C ASP A 743 11.73 -20.22 25.93
N ILE A 744 12.35 -19.47 25.02
CA ILE A 744 11.67 -18.88 23.85
C ILE A 744 11.26 -20.01 22.89
N GLN A 745 12.25 -20.84 22.54
CA GLN A 745 12.05 -22.08 21.78
C GLN A 745 11.04 -23.01 22.48
N SER A 746 11.05 -23.06 23.82
CA SER A 746 10.03 -23.78 24.61
C SER A 746 8.63 -23.17 24.43
N GLY A 747 8.47 -21.85 24.53
CA GLY A 747 7.20 -21.16 24.33
C GLY A 747 6.57 -21.43 22.96
N ILE A 748 7.34 -21.29 21.88
CA ILE A 748 6.88 -21.54 20.51
C ILE A 748 6.66 -23.03 20.20
N THR A 749 7.31 -23.96 20.92
CA THR A 749 7.07 -25.41 20.75
C THR A 749 6.00 -25.98 21.69
N THR A 750 5.60 -25.25 22.73
CA THR A 750 4.59 -25.68 23.72
C THR A 750 3.28 -24.91 23.58
N VAL A 751 3.12 -23.77 24.24
CA VAL A 751 1.87 -23.00 24.33
C VAL A 751 1.52 -22.32 23.01
N ASN A 752 2.52 -21.79 22.29
CA ASN A 752 2.32 -21.02 21.06
C ASN A 752 2.45 -21.84 19.77
N ARG A 753 2.70 -23.15 19.86
CA ARG A 753 2.93 -24.05 18.71
C ARG A 753 1.86 -24.01 17.61
N ASN A 754 0.63 -23.64 17.96
CA ASN A 754 -0.49 -23.55 17.03
C ASN A 754 -0.36 -22.36 16.06
N ILE A 755 0.46 -21.33 16.36
CA ILE A 755 0.65 -20.18 15.47
C ILE A 755 1.63 -20.46 14.33
N VAL A 756 2.60 -21.35 14.53
CA VAL A 756 3.62 -21.71 13.53
C VAL A 756 3.00 -22.10 12.18
N PRO A 757 2.07 -23.07 12.07
CA PRO A 757 1.47 -23.40 10.78
C PRO A 757 0.61 -22.27 10.21
N VAL A 758 0.03 -21.39 11.04
CA VAL A 758 -0.77 -20.25 10.59
C VAL A 758 0.13 -19.22 9.89
N VAL A 759 1.18 -18.75 10.58
CA VAL A 759 2.14 -17.75 10.07
C VAL A 759 2.90 -18.27 8.85
N MET A 760 3.53 -19.45 8.98
CA MET A 760 4.33 -20.06 7.91
C MET A 760 3.54 -20.19 6.59
N ASN A 761 2.27 -20.62 6.63
CA ASN A 761 1.47 -20.78 5.43
C ASN A 761 1.02 -19.45 4.80
N TYR A 762 0.91 -18.35 5.57
CA TYR A 762 0.68 -17.03 4.97
C TYR A 762 1.91 -16.54 4.19
N TRP A 763 3.13 -16.67 4.74
CA TRP A 763 4.37 -16.31 4.04
C TRP A 763 4.58 -17.20 2.81
N ILE A 764 4.44 -18.53 2.94
CA ILE A 764 4.50 -19.47 1.81
C ILE A 764 3.44 -19.14 0.75
N SER A 765 2.22 -18.74 1.14
CA SER A 765 1.18 -18.35 0.19
C SER A 765 1.55 -17.08 -0.57
N PHE A 766 2.02 -16.04 0.14
CA PHE A 766 2.44 -14.79 -0.50
C PHE A 766 3.63 -15.02 -1.46
N VAL A 767 4.62 -15.81 -1.06
CA VAL A 767 5.74 -16.22 -1.92
C VAL A 767 5.27 -16.93 -3.20
N ARG A 768 4.21 -17.76 -3.12
CA ARG A 768 3.73 -18.59 -4.24
C ARG A 768 2.65 -17.97 -5.11
N ALA A 769 1.94 -16.96 -4.62
CA ALA A 769 0.73 -16.42 -5.27
C ALA A 769 0.59 -14.89 -5.20
N LEU A 770 1.49 -14.19 -4.49
CA LEU A 770 1.41 -12.75 -4.18
C LEU A 770 0.13 -12.32 -3.42
N ASP A 771 -0.54 -13.29 -2.80
CA ASP A 771 -1.67 -13.14 -1.89
C ASP A 771 -1.46 -14.11 -0.72
N PRO A 772 -1.47 -13.67 0.55
CA PRO A 772 -1.30 -14.55 1.69
C PRO A 772 -2.46 -15.55 1.83
N ASN A 773 -3.63 -15.31 1.22
CA ASN A 773 -4.84 -16.11 1.45
C ASN A 773 -4.94 -17.41 0.63
N THR A 774 -4.25 -17.50 -0.51
CA THR A 774 -4.42 -18.56 -1.52
C THR A 774 -4.05 -19.95 -0.99
N TYR A 775 -2.95 -20.07 -0.25
CA TYR A 775 -2.43 -21.31 0.34
C TYR A 775 -2.32 -21.24 1.88
N ARG A 776 -3.02 -20.31 2.53
CA ARG A 776 -3.02 -20.19 4.00
C ARG A 776 -3.47 -21.49 4.68
N PHE A 777 -3.08 -21.66 5.95
CA PHE A 777 -3.48 -22.81 6.74
C PHE A 777 -5.01 -22.92 6.88
N ALA A 778 -5.55 -24.15 6.85
CA ALA A 778 -6.99 -24.37 6.64
C ALA A 778 -7.91 -23.77 7.73
N SER A 779 -7.42 -23.59 8.97
CA SER A 779 -8.15 -22.93 10.06
C SER A 779 -7.75 -21.47 10.28
N ALA A 780 -6.91 -20.89 9.40
CA ALA A 780 -6.53 -19.49 9.48
C ALA A 780 -7.64 -18.59 8.90
N PRO A 781 -7.91 -17.41 9.50
CA PRO A 781 -8.89 -16.47 8.98
C PRO A 781 -8.51 -15.95 7.58
N ARG A 782 -9.41 -15.24 6.90
CA ARG A 782 -9.00 -14.44 5.76
C ARG A 782 -8.18 -13.26 6.27
N TRP A 783 -6.95 -13.12 5.81
CA TRP A 783 -6.16 -11.91 5.99
C TRP A 783 -6.73 -10.85 5.04
N GLY A 784 -7.47 -9.91 5.62
CA GLY A 784 -8.01 -8.76 4.91
C GLY A 784 -6.92 -7.79 4.49
N GLU A 785 -7.17 -7.13 3.37
CA GLU A 785 -6.31 -6.11 2.79
C GLU A 785 -6.27 -4.86 3.69
N PHE A 786 -5.18 -4.08 3.62
CA PHE A 786 -4.95 -2.91 4.46
C PHE A 786 -6.05 -1.84 4.35
N GLY A 787 -6.73 -1.79 3.20
CA GLY A 787 -7.68 -0.73 2.85
C GLY A 787 -6.98 0.49 2.26
N ASP A 788 -7.70 1.60 2.13
CA ASP A 788 -7.22 2.84 1.49
C ASP A 788 -6.58 3.83 2.48
N GLY A 789 -6.13 3.34 3.64
CA GLY A 789 -5.41 4.11 4.67
C GLY A 789 -6.22 5.16 5.44
N ARG A 790 -7.39 5.60 4.95
CA ARG A 790 -8.12 6.77 5.49
C ARG A 790 -8.59 6.65 6.95
N ASP A 791 -8.86 5.45 7.43
CA ASP A 791 -9.19 5.15 8.85
C ASP A 791 -7.98 4.68 9.68
N GLY A 792 -6.75 4.82 9.15
CA GLY A 792 -5.52 4.23 9.73
C GLY A 792 -5.14 2.88 9.13
N GLY A 793 -6.05 2.25 8.40
CA GLY A 793 -5.88 0.93 7.80
C GLY A 793 -6.29 -0.22 8.71
N ARG A 794 -6.13 -1.44 8.19
CA ARG A 794 -6.53 -2.70 8.85
C ARG A 794 -5.39 -3.72 8.79
N ARG A 795 -5.29 -4.55 9.81
CA ARG A 795 -4.20 -5.53 9.93
C ARG A 795 -4.63 -6.81 10.60
N LEU A 796 -3.94 -7.91 10.29
CA LEU A 796 -4.14 -9.18 10.98
C LEU A 796 -3.34 -9.17 12.29
N ARG A 797 -4.00 -9.29 13.45
CA ARG A 797 -3.33 -9.54 14.73
C ARG A 797 -2.99 -11.03 14.80
N PHE A 798 -1.71 -11.38 14.79
CA PHE A 798 -1.28 -12.76 15.06
C PHE A 798 -1.26 -13.01 16.55
N GLU A 799 -2.11 -13.93 17.01
CA GLU A 799 -2.20 -14.31 18.42
C GLU A 799 -2.66 -15.77 18.54
N THR A 800 -2.03 -16.54 19.42
CA THR A 800 -2.25 -17.99 19.50
C THR A 800 -3.69 -18.30 19.88
N ASN A 801 -4.42 -18.95 18.97
CA ASN A 801 -5.87 -19.25 19.07
C ASN A 801 -6.80 -18.02 19.02
N ALA A 802 -6.28 -16.81 18.84
CA ALA A 802 -7.03 -15.54 18.79
C ALA A 802 -6.59 -14.64 17.63
N THR A 803 -6.16 -15.23 16.51
CA THR A 803 -5.73 -14.52 15.31
C THR A 803 -6.93 -13.99 14.53
N GLU A 804 -7.02 -12.67 14.36
CA GLU A 804 -8.18 -11.98 13.76
C GLU A 804 -7.78 -10.65 13.12
N MET A 805 -8.68 -10.04 12.34
CA MET A 805 -8.45 -8.70 11.76
C MET A 805 -8.81 -7.60 12.77
N GLU A 806 -7.88 -6.67 12.99
CA GLU A 806 -8.10 -5.44 13.76
C GLU A 806 -8.01 -4.19 12.86
N VAL A 807 -8.56 -3.08 13.36
CA VAL A 807 -8.33 -1.73 12.82
C VAL A 807 -7.17 -1.12 13.59
N VAL A 808 -6.30 -0.36 12.92
CA VAL A 808 -5.22 0.37 13.60
C VAL A 808 -5.82 1.38 14.60
N PRO A 809 -5.33 1.45 15.86
CA PRO A 809 -5.79 2.44 16.84
C PRO A 809 -5.55 3.88 16.37
N ARG A 810 -6.57 4.75 16.46
CA ARG A 810 -6.47 6.15 15.99
C ARG A 810 -5.38 6.97 16.69
N ASP A 811 -5.14 6.72 17.97
CA ASP A 811 -4.07 7.35 18.74
C ASP A 811 -2.68 6.95 18.22
N GLN A 812 -2.52 5.71 17.74
CA GLN A 812 -1.31 5.25 17.07
C GLN A 812 -1.13 5.97 15.73
N VAL A 813 -2.19 6.11 14.91
CA VAL A 813 -2.17 6.90 13.66
C VAL A 813 -1.82 8.39 13.92
N GLU A 814 -2.37 9.00 14.96
CA GLU A 814 -2.09 10.39 15.32
C GLU A 814 -0.60 10.57 15.72
N ARG A 815 0.00 9.60 16.43
CA ARG A 815 1.44 9.60 16.73
C ARG A 815 2.31 9.38 15.48
N TRP A 816 1.87 8.57 14.52
CA TRP A 816 2.57 8.37 13.23
C TRP A 816 2.73 9.68 12.47
N VAL A 817 1.62 10.40 12.25
CA VAL A 817 1.60 11.69 11.54
C VAL A 817 2.47 12.73 12.27
N ILE A 818 2.53 12.68 13.61
CA ILE A 818 3.43 13.55 14.38
C ILE A 818 4.90 13.17 14.18
N ALA A 819 5.26 11.90 14.14
CA ALA A 819 6.64 11.46 13.90
C ALA A 819 7.15 11.83 12.50
N GLU A 820 6.28 11.67 11.50
CA GLU A 820 6.45 12.07 10.11
C GLU A 820 6.66 13.59 10.00
N TYR A 821 5.64 14.39 10.29
CA TYR A 821 5.64 15.84 10.05
C TYR A 821 6.53 16.65 11.01
N ARG A 822 6.79 16.19 12.25
CA ARG A 822 7.64 16.94 13.20
C ARG A 822 9.13 16.64 13.08
N GLY A 823 9.51 15.73 12.19
CA GLY A 823 10.89 15.68 11.71
C GLY A 823 11.83 14.72 12.46
N LEU A 824 11.31 13.60 12.97
CA LEU A 824 12.17 12.42 13.14
C LEU A 824 12.75 11.98 11.78
N TYR A 825 11.99 12.21 10.69
CA TYR A 825 12.41 11.90 9.31
C TYR A 825 12.39 13.09 8.33
N ALA A 826 11.53 14.10 8.52
CA ALA A 826 11.29 15.17 7.53
C ALA A 826 11.92 16.56 7.83
N LYS A 827 12.60 16.79 8.98
CA LYS A 827 13.25 18.09 9.28
C LYS A 827 14.61 18.28 8.58
N SER A 828 14.52 18.22 7.26
CA SER A 828 15.57 18.58 6.31
C SER A 828 15.11 19.67 5.31
N TYR A 829 13.87 20.14 5.42
CA TYR A 829 13.35 21.27 4.64
C TYR A 829 13.85 22.62 5.19
N GLU A 830 14.91 23.10 4.55
CA GLU A 830 15.33 24.49 4.21
C GLU A 830 15.14 25.68 5.20
N GLY A 831 16.19 26.53 5.24
CA GLY A 831 16.32 27.76 6.05
C GLY A 831 17.26 27.58 7.26
N LEU A 832 18.21 28.46 7.59
CA LEU A 832 18.57 29.81 7.09
C LEU A 832 17.43 30.84 7.08
#